data_AF-A0A7U9N6E7-F1
#
_entry.id   AF-A0A7U9N6E7-F1
#
_cell.length_a   1.000
_cell.length_b   1.000
_cell.length_c   1.000
_cell.angle_alpha   90.00
_cell.angle_beta   90.00
_cell.angle_gamma   90.00
#
_symmetry.space_group_name_H-M   'P 1'
#
loop_
_entity.id
_entity.type
_entity.pdbx_description
1 polymer ?
#
loop_
_entity_poly.entity_id
_entity_poly.type
_entity_poly.pdbx_seq_one_letter_code
_entity_poly.pdbx_strand_id
1 'polypeptide(L)'
;MMIEERFLLAKERIQEIKNENILQEGFNLYFVKVAEFLDMICDTWDFVKADGLKAAPIEELRERNYKLYEDILEEQYGHSYANPEYSVLLFGEAYGRFLAFLYAEMRSLIPLVYERRLADMVIRLELFLEVYGSFCCAQEENQAAPDVEALSQIAYWYVSDYARDAAKKKLEDMLDRKSDFALHIIEGDLSDPRYLYYFGEYITDNEIETYRHLQGLPEETLQKMADTYTEGYRIGFITGNKDITKKKTVSIRYILGFEPMIKKAVVNFREMGLDATIYRAPSSILEGRGMNRLGYYGAIPNKQYDFDHKDDQALVLDKRLVQVRIEALKEAYEEYKELAGVFGGPAVMEVFGEKQCDLKEKPQAIHLSDAQQKLTVEYMAAAGEIQNRYIKGDERSFTIIAFPVPEIGKDFAAIFDEVIRINTLDYGLYQRMQQTIIDTLDQGKYVLIKGMRGNKTNMKVMLHTLTEPLRQTNFENCVADVNIPVGEVFTSPVLTGTEGVLHVSRVYLNEMEYKNMTLTFQDGMITDYDCSNFDKEEQNRKYIKDNVLCHHDTLPLGEFAIGTNTTAFVAARKYGIEDRLPILIAEKTGPHFAVGDTCYSHAEEVAVYNPDGKEIIARDNEHSIKRKEGDPMAYFNCHTDITIPYDELGEVSVVTYDERVIPIIEEGRFVLPGCEELNIPLEDMKI
;
A
#
# COMPACT_ATOMS: atom_id res chain seq x y z
N MET A 1 -26.09 17.40 -26.32
CA MET A 1 -25.22 16.69 -27.27
C MET A 1 -25.01 15.28 -26.73
N MET A 2 -25.17 14.23 -27.53
CA MET A 2 -24.87 12.86 -27.06
C MET A 2 -23.36 12.73 -26.82
N ILE A 3 -22.93 11.92 -25.84
CA ILE A 3 -21.49 11.75 -25.51
C ILE A 3 -20.67 11.29 -26.72
N GLU A 4 -21.21 10.41 -27.56
CA GLU A 4 -20.54 9.96 -28.79
C GLU A 4 -20.28 11.10 -29.78
N GLU A 5 -21.21 12.05 -29.90
CA GLU A 5 -21.06 13.21 -30.78
C GLU A 5 -19.97 14.15 -30.26
N ARG A 6 -19.93 14.41 -28.93
CA ARG A 6 -18.83 15.14 -28.28
C ARG A 6 -17.48 14.50 -28.54
N PHE A 7 -17.40 13.18 -28.38
CA PHE A 7 -16.17 12.43 -28.63
C PHE A 7 -15.69 12.58 -30.07
N LEU A 8 -16.57 12.41 -31.07
CA LEU A 8 -16.20 12.53 -32.47
C LEU A 8 -15.72 13.95 -32.81
N LEU A 9 -16.41 14.98 -32.31
CA LEU A 9 -15.99 16.38 -32.50
C LEU A 9 -14.63 16.66 -31.86
N ALA A 10 -14.41 16.20 -30.63
CA ALA A 10 -13.13 16.36 -29.95
C ALA A 10 -12.00 15.63 -30.68
N LYS A 11 -12.23 14.39 -31.12
CA LYS A 11 -11.29 13.59 -31.90
C LYS A 11 -10.92 14.27 -33.22
N GLU A 12 -11.90 14.73 -33.99
CA GLU A 12 -11.66 15.45 -35.25
C GLU A 12 -10.81 16.70 -35.00
N ARG A 13 -11.15 17.49 -33.98
CA ARG A 13 -10.39 18.70 -33.65
C ARG A 13 -8.95 18.40 -33.24
N ILE A 14 -8.71 17.36 -32.43
CA ILE A 14 -7.35 16.94 -32.04
C ILE A 14 -6.52 16.54 -33.26
N GLN A 15 -7.12 15.86 -34.23
CA GLN A 15 -6.45 15.45 -35.47
C GLN A 15 -6.06 16.63 -36.37
N GLU A 16 -6.73 17.78 -36.23
CA GLU A 16 -6.39 18.99 -36.98
C GLU A 16 -5.16 19.71 -36.42
N ILE A 17 -4.95 19.69 -35.09
CA ILE A 17 -3.89 20.43 -34.38
C ILE A 17 -2.49 20.13 -34.94
N LYS A 18 -2.22 18.90 -35.36
CA LYS A 18 -0.91 18.51 -35.95
C LYS A 18 -0.54 19.26 -37.23
N ASN A 19 -1.52 19.85 -37.91
CA ASN A 19 -1.32 20.63 -39.13
C ASN A 19 -1.36 22.15 -38.86
N GLU A 20 -1.60 22.56 -37.62
CA GLU A 20 -1.65 23.96 -37.22
C GLU A 20 -0.26 24.44 -36.79
N ASN A 21 0.05 25.69 -37.15
CA ASN A 21 1.27 26.37 -36.74
C ASN A 21 0.93 27.82 -36.37
N ILE A 22 0.07 27.95 -35.37
CA ILE A 22 -0.55 29.22 -34.96
C ILE A 22 0.19 29.79 -33.74
N LEU A 23 0.65 28.91 -32.84
CA LEU A 23 1.29 29.28 -31.58
C LEU A 23 2.79 29.56 -31.77
N GLN A 24 3.42 30.15 -30.74
CA GLN A 24 4.88 30.25 -30.68
C GLN A 24 5.51 28.86 -30.72
N GLU A 25 6.67 28.72 -31.37
CA GLU A 25 7.29 27.44 -31.74
C GLU A 25 7.31 26.41 -30.60
N GLY A 26 7.74 26.81 -29.39
CA GLY A 26 7.78 25.91 -28.23
C GLY A 26 6.41 25.36 -27.84
N PHE A 27 5.40 26.22 -27.70
CA PHE A 27 4.04 25.78 -27.35
C PHE A 27 3.40 24.97 -28.48
N ASN A 28 3.66 25.34 -29.75
CA ASN A 28 3.17 24.59 -30.89
C ASN A 28 3.70 23.14 -30.86
N LEU A 29 4.99 22.95 -30.59
CA LEU A 29 5.60 21.62 -30.46
C LEU A 29 4.96 20.79 -29.35
N TYR A 30 4.69 21.40 -28.18
CA TYR A 30 3.99 20.72 -27.09
C TYR A 30 2.60 20.24 -27.51
N PHE A 31 1.74 21.13 -28.02
CA PHE A 31 0.36 20.77 -28.36
C PHE A 31 0.28 19.77 -29.51
N VAL A 32 1.16 19.86 -30.50
CA VAL A 32 1.26 18.85 -31.56
C VAL A 32 1.64 17.49 -30.97
N LYS A 33 2.63 17.42 -30.08
CA LYS A 33 3.07 16.16 -29.47
C LYS A 33 2.00 15.53 -28.57
N VAL A 34 1.31 16.33 -27.76
CA VAL A 34 0.20 15.82 -26.94
C VAL A 34 -0.99 15.42 -27.83
N ALA A 35 -1.28 16.16 -28.90
CA ALA A 35 -2.32 15.77 -29.86
C ALA A 35 -1.99 14.46 -30.59
N GLU A 36 -0.73 14.21 -30.94
CA GLU A 36 -0.28 12.92 -31.49
C GLU A 36 -0.52 11.77 -30.50
N PHE A 37 -0.23 11.98 -29.21
CA PHE A 37 -0.55 11.00 -28.16
C PHE A 37 -2.06 10.78 -28.03
N LEU A 38 -2.87 11.84 -28.02
CA LEU A 38 -4.33 11.74 -27.95
C LEU A 38 -4.95 11.09 -29.19
N ASP A 39 -4.37 11.28 -30.38
CA ASP A 39 -4.76 10.56 -31.60
C ASP A 39 -4.48 9.06 -31.45
N MET A 40 -3.35 8.68 -30.84
CA MET A 40 -3.03 7.29 -30.50
C MET A 40 -4.02 6.69 -29.49
N ILE A 41 -4.45 7.46 -28.49
CA ILE A 41 -5.52 7.06 -27.55
C ILE A 41 -6.84 6.84 -28.30
N CYS A 42 -7.19 7.72 -29.23
CA CYS A 42 -8.40 7.58 -30.05
C CYS A 42 -8.34 6.39 -31.03
N ASP A 43 -7.17 6.07 -31.59
CA ASP A 43 -6.94 4.83 -32.34
C ASP A 43 -7.10 3.60 -31.45
N THR A 44 -6.55 3.65 -30.23
CA THR A 44 -6.68 2.57 -29.25
C THR A 44 -8.14 2.35 -28.87
N TRP A 45 -8.94 3.41 -28.74
CA TRP A 45 -10.39 3.31 -28.55
C TRP A 45 -11.08 2.56 -29.67
N ASP A 46 -10.78 2.91 -30.93
CA ASP A 46 -11.37 2.22 -32.08
C ASP A 46 -10.94 0.75 -32.13
N PHE A 47 -9.67 0.47 -31.85
CA PHE A 47 -9.10 -0.87 -31.75
C PHE A 47 -9.80 -1.71 -30.67
N VAL A 48 -9.95 -1.18 -29.45
CA VAL A 48 -10.64 -1.87 -28.34
C VAL A 48 -12.13 -2.05 -28.62
N LYS A 49 -12.80 -1.05 -29.23
CA LYS A 49 -14.22 -1.11 -29.61
C LYS A 49 -14.48 -2.15 -30.70
N ALA A 50 -13.52 -2.37 -31.60
CA ALA A 50 -13.57 -3.38 -32.65
C ALA A 50 -13.11 -4.78 -32.20
N ASP A 51 -13.03 -5.03 -30.89
CA ASP A 51 -12.56 -6.29 -30.28
C ASP A 51 -11.12 -6.69 -30.69
N GLY A 52 -10.29 -5.69 -31.04
CA GLY A 52 -8.90 -5.87 -31.45
C GLY A 52 -8.04 -6.60 -30.41
N LEU A 53 -8.32 -6.39 -29.10
CA LEU A 53 -7.62 -7.07 -28.01
C LEU A 53 -7.67 -8.62 -28.12
N LYS A 54 -8.80 -9.18 -28.55
CA LYS A 54 -8.98 -10.63 -28.69
C LYS A 54 -8.43 -11.16 -30.01
N ALA A 55 -8.48 -10.34 -31.06
CA ALA A 55 -8.08 -10.72 -32.41
C ALA A 55 -6.57 -10.62 -32.66
N ALA A 56 -5.91 -9.64 -32.04
CA ALA A 56 -4.50 -9.37 -32.28
C ALA A 56 -3.56 -10.44 -31.69
N PRO A 57 -2.41 -10.69 -32.33
CA PRO A 57 -1.33 -11.48 -31.75
C PRO A 57 -0.68 -10.75 -30.56
N ILE A 58 -0.04 -11.50 -29.67
CA ILE A 58 0.54 -10.94 -28.43
C ILE A 58 1.64 -9.91 -28.71
N GLU A 59 2.36 -10.05 -29.81
CA GLU A 59 3.43 -9.14 -30.24
C GLU A 59 2.87 -7.75 -30.59
N GLU A 60 1.70 -7.70 -31.25
CA GLU A 60 1.02 -6.43 -31.54
C GLU A 60 0.49 -5.79 -30.26
N LEU A 61 -0.09 -6.58 -29.35
CA LEU A 61 -0.56 -6.08 -28.05
C LEU A 61 0.59 -5.50 -27.23
N ARG A 62 1.74 -6.17 -27.21
CA ARG A 62 2.96 -5.68 -26.54
C ARG A 62 3.48 -4.40 -27.18
N GLU A 63 3.52 -4.31 -28.50
CA GLU A 63 3.96 -3.09 -29.19
C GLU A 63 3.03 -1.90 -28.92
N ARG A 64 1.71 -2.12 -28.99
CA ARG A 64 0.71 -1.10 -28.63
C ARG A 64 0.85 -0.67 -27.17
N ASN A 65 1.00 -1.62 -26.26
CA ASN A 65 1.20 -1.34 -24.84
C ASN A 65 2.46 -0.49 -24.61
N TYR A 66 3.61 -0.88 -25.16
CA TYR A 66 4.85 -0.12 -25.04
C TYR A 66 4.70 1.33 -25.54
N LYS A 67 4.13 1.54 -26.73
CA LYS A 67 3.96 2.88 -27.32
C LYS A 67 3.10 3.81 -26.47
N LEU A 68 2.14 3.27 -25.70
CA LEU A 68 1.31 4.06 -24.80
C LEU A 68 2.06 4.59 -23.57
N TYR A 69 3.25 4.06 -23.26
CA TYR A 69 4.06 4.47 -22.09
C TYR A 69 5.48 4.93 -22.44
N GLU A 70 5.93 4.72 -23.69
CA GLU A 70 7.30 4.88 -24.18
C GLU A 70 8.00 6.16 -23.69
N ASP A 71 7.32 7.30 -23.78
CA ASP A 71 7.90 8.61 -23.49
C ASP A 71 8.01 8.91 -21.99
N ILE A 72 7.39 8.12 -21.11
CA ILE A 72 7.52 8.25 -19.65
C ILE A 72 8.37 7.16 -19.02
N LEU A 73 8.84 6.17 -19.79
CA LEU A 73 9.78 5.16 -19.29
C LEU A 73 11.08 5.81 -18.84
N GLU A 74 11.77 5.17 -17.88
CA GLU A 74 12.94 5.72 -17.18
C GLU A 74 13.99 6.32 -18.14
N GLU A 75 14.28 5.65 -19.25
CA GLU A 75 15.28 6.08 -20.23
C GLU A 75 14.88 7.35 -21.02
N GLN A 76 13.58 7.57 -21.21
CA GLN A 76 13.04 8.68 -22.02
C GLN A 76 12.50 9.83 -21.17
N TYR A 77 12.19 9.58 -19.90
CA TYR A 77 11.49 10.53 -19.03
C TYR A 77 12.22 11.86 -18.88
N GLY A 78 13.55 11.89 -18.99
CA GLY A 78 14.35 13.14 -19.00
C GLY A 78 13.97 14.14 -20.10
N HIS A 79 13.31 13.68 -21.18
CA HIS A 79 12.87 14.49 -22.32
C HIS A 79 11.35 14.47 -22.51
N SER A 80 10.61 13.92 -21.55
CA SER A 80 9.16 13.88 -21.60
C SER A 80 8.57 15.22 -21.19
N TYR A 81 7.50 15.65 -21.84
CA TYR A 81 6.70 16.78 -21.35
C TYR A 81 6.01 16.49 -20.01
N ALA A 82 5.94 15.22 -19.60
CA ALA A 82 5.42 14.85 -18.30
C ALA A 82 6.43 15.21 -17.20
N ASN A 83 7.73 15.23 -17.51
CA ASN A 83 8.75 15.58 -16.54
C ASN A 83 8.71 17.09 -16.24
N PRO A 84 8.40 17.51 -15.00
CA PRO A 84 8.29 18.93 -14.67
C PRO A 84 9.60 19.71 -14.88
N GLU A 85 10.76 19.08 -14.67
CA GLU A 85 12.05 19.74 -14.93
C GLU A 85 12.23 20.06 -16.41
N TYR A 86 11.90 19.12 -17.29
CA TYR A 86 11.99 19.30 -18.74
C TYR A 86 10.97 20.35 -19.23
N SER A 87 9.73 20.27 -18.77
CA SER A 87 8.69 21.24 -19.15
C SER A 87 8.98 22.65 -18.64
N VAL A 88 9.50 22.80 -17.42
CA VAL A 88 9.93 24.12 -16.89
C VAL A 88 11.13 24.67 -17.64
N LEU A 89 12.08 23.83 -18.05
CA LEU A 89 13.20 24.26 -18.88
C LEU A 89 12.73 24.89 -20.21
N LEU A 90 11.67 24.35 -20.81
CA LEU A 90 11.17 24.79 -22.12
C LEU A 90 10.20 25.97 -22.03
N PHE A 91 9.32 25.98 -21.03
CA PHE A 91 8.18 26.91 -20.98
C PHE A 91 8.27 27.93 -19.83
N GLY A 92 9.32 27.86 -19.01
CA GLY A 92 9.42 28.60 -17.76
C GLY A 92 8.59 27.97 -16.64
N GLU A 93 8.79 28.46 -15.42
CA GLU A 93 8.27 27.81 -14.20
C GLU A 93 6.75 27.66 -14.18
N ALA A 94 6.02 28.73 -14.50
CA ALA A 94 4.57 28.76 -14.39
C ALA A 94 3.88 27.87 -15.46
N TYR A 95 4.22 28.05 -16.74
CA TYR A 95 3.65 27.24 -17.82
C TYR A 95 4.17 25.81 -17.80
N GLY A 96 5.46 25.60 -17.51
CA GLY A 96 6.06 24.27 -17.50
C GLY A 96 5.41 23.34 -16.48
N ARG A 97 5.13 23.84 -15.27
CA ARG A 97 4.37 23.10 -14.24
C ARG A 97 2.97 22.72 -14.72
N PHE A 98 2.22 23.69 -15.24
CA PHE A 98 0.85 23.45 -15.71
C PHE A 98 0.80 22.45 -16.88
N LEU A 99 1.71 22.59 -17.85
CA LEU A 99 1.75 21.73 -19.03
C LEU A 99 2.25 20.31 -18.71
N ALA A 100 3.13 20.15 -17.71
CA ALA A 100 3.48 18.84 -17.19
C ALA A 100 2.27 18.15 -16.53
N PHE A 101 1.55 18.87 -15.66
CA PHE A 101 0.28 18.39 -15.08
C PHE A 101 -0.73 18.00 -16.16
N LEU A 102 -0.96 18.88 -17.14
CA LEU A 102 -1.95 18.65 -18.19
C LEU A 102 -1.62 17.36 -18.96
N TYR A 103 -0.35 17.16 -19.29
CA TYR A 103 0.04 15.94 -20.01
C TYR A 103 -0.11 14.70 -19.13
N ALA A 104 0.26 14.76 -17.85
CA ALA A 104 0.02 13.68 -16.90
C ALA A 104 -1.48 13.37 -16.73
N GLU A 105 -2.37 14.37 -16.77
CA GLU A 105 -3.81 14.16 -16.78
C GLU A 105 -4.28 13.52 -18.10
N MET A 106 -3.71 13.88 -19.25
CA MET A 106 -4.02 13.21 -20.53
C MET A 106 -3.63 11.74 -20.52
N ARG A 107 -2.56 11.35 -19.83
CA ARG A 107 -2.18 9.94 -19.71
C ARG A 107 -3.19 9.10 -18.93
N SER A 108 -4.01 9.72 -18.07
CA SER A 108 -5.11 9.01 -17.38
C SER A 108 -6.18 8.48 -18.34
N LEU A 109 -6.17 8.89 -19.62
CA LEU A 109 -7.04 8.34 -20.66
C LEU A 109 -6.73 6.87 -21.01
N ILE A 110 -5.50 6.40 -20.80
CA ILE A 110 -5.09 5.04 -21.15
C ILE A 110 -6.05 4.01 -20.53
N PRO A 111 -6.20 3.91 -19.19
CA PRO A 111 -7.11 2.94 -18.59
C PRO A 111 -8.58 3.14 -19.00
N LEU A 112 -9.02 4.39 -19.19
CA LEU A 112 -10.42 4.71 -19.55
C LEU A 112 -10.82 4.12 -20.91
N VAL A 113 -9.88 4.02 -21.86
CA VAL A 113 -10.11 3.38 -23.16
C VAL A 113 -10.46 1.91 -23.00
N TYR A 114 -9.69 1.19 -22.21
CA TYR A 114 -9.85 -0.26 -22.02
C TYR A 114 -11.13 -0.58 -21.24
N GLU A 115 -11.46 0.27 -20.25
CA GLU A 115 -12.70 0.19 -19.48
C GLU A 115 -13.93 0.73 -20.23
N ARG A 116 -13.75 1.23 -21.45
CA ARG A 116 -14.80 1.80 -22.29
C ARG A 116 -15.55 2.98 -21.65
N ARG A 117 -14.87 3.79 -20.83
CA ARG A 117 -15.45 4.95 -20.12
C ARG A 117 -15.48 6.21 -20.99
N LEU A 118 -16.34 6.21 -22.01
CA LEU A 118 -16.37 7.28 -23.01
C LEU A 118 -16.65 8.67 -22.44
N ALA A 119 -17.52 8.79 -21.43
CA ALA A 119 -17.82 10.08 -20.81
C ALA A 119 -16.58 10.66 -20.11
N ASP A 120 -15.87 9.84 -19.33
CA ASP A 120 -14.63 10.22 -18.65
C ASP A 120 -13.51 10.57 -19.63
N MET A 121 -13.49 9.92 -20.80
CA MET A 121 -12.56 10.30 -21.86
C MET A 121 -12.88 11.69 -22.44
N VAL A 122 -14.15 11.92 -22.80
CA VAL A 122 -14.59 13.17 -23.43
C VAL A 122 -14.23 14.38 -22.58
N ILE A 123 -14.44 14.33 -21.26
CA ILE A 123 -14.15 15.49 -20.39
C ILE A 123 -12.66 15.85 -20.35
N ARG A 124 -11.76 14.88 -20.53
CA ARG A 124 -10.31 15.09 -20.59
C ARG A 124 -9.86 15.60 -21.96
N LEU A 125 -10.45 15.07 -23.04
CA LEU A 125 -10.21 15.59 -24.38
C LEU A 125 -10.67 17.05 -24.49
N GLU A 126 -11.82 17.38 -23.91
CA GLU A 126 -12.34 18.76 -23.84
C GLU A 126 -11.45 19.67 -22.98
N LEU A 127 -10.93 19.19 -21.84
CA LEU A 127 -9.95 19.93 -21.05
C LEU A 127 -8.72 20.33 -21.88
N PHE A 128 -8.15 19.37 -22.64
CA PHE A 128 -7.02 19.65 -23.51
C PHE A 128 -7.36 20.69 -24.59
N LEU A 129 -8.52 20.55 -25.22
CA LEU A 129 -8.99 21.47 -26.26
C LEU A 129 -9.30 22.86 -25.71
N GLU A 130 -9.83 22.97 -24.49
CA GLU A 130 -10.08 24.24 -23.82
C GLU A 130 -8.78 24.97 -23.51
N VAL A 131 -7.78 24.25 -22.98
CA VAL A 131 -6.43 24.81 -22.78
C VAL A 131 -5.83 25.25 -24.12
N TYR A 132 -5.83 24.39 -25.14
CA TYR A 132 -5.30 24.74 -26.47
C TYR A 132 -6.01 25.97 -27.07
N GLY A 133 -7.34 26.01 -26.95
CA GLY A 133 -8.16 27.15 -27.37
C GLY A 133 -7.77 28.43 -26.67
N SER A 134 -7.50 28.39 -25.36
CA SER A 134 -7.01 29.54 -24.58
C SER A 134 -5.67 30.06 -25.13
N PHE A 135 -4.75 29.18 -25.51
CA PHE A 135 -3.51 29.56 -26.17
C PHE A 135 -3.73 30.20 -27.55
N CYS A 136 -4.63 29.65 -28.36
CA CYS A 136 -4.94 30.20 -29.68
C CYS A 136 -5.56 31.60 -29.57
N CYS A 137 -6.55 31.78 -28.70
CA CYS A 137 -7.20 33.07 -28.48
C CYS A 137 -6.21 34.14 -28.00
N ALA A 138 -5.35 33.82 -27.01
CA ALA A 138 -4.36 34.76 -26.51
C ALA A 138 -3.32 35.13 -27.58
N GLN A 139 -2.93 34.17 -28.43
CA GLN A 139 -2.01 34.40 -29.54
C GLN A 139 -2.64 35.29 -30.62
N GLU A 140 -3.91 35.09 -30.96
CA GLU A 140 -4.63 35.91 -31.95
C GLU A 140 -4.90 37.33 -31.44
N GLU A 141 -5.31 37.49 -30.19
CA GLU A 141 -5.68 38.78 -29.61
C GLU A 141 -4.46 39.61 -29.19
N ASN A 142 -3.46 38.96 -28.58
CA ASN A 142 -2.38 39.64 -27.87
C ASN A 142 -0.97 39.22 -28.33
N GLN A 143 -0.83 38.31 -29.31
CA GLN A 143 0.45 37.74 -29.74
C GLN A 143 1.28 37.17 -28.58
N ALA A 144 0.60 36.63 -27.57
CA ALA A 144 1.19 36.14 -26.33
C ALA A 144 0.53 34.83 -25.87
N ALA A 145 1.17 34.16 -24.92
CA ALA A 145 0.56 33.05 -24.18
C ALA A 145 -0.57 33.56 -23.24
N PRO A 146 -1.56 32.72 -22.90
CA PRO A 146 -2.66 33.11 -22.03
C PRO A 146 -2.16 33.31 -20.60
N ASP A 147 -2.88 34.10 -19.81
CA ASP A 147 -2.55 34.25 -18.39
C ASP A 147 -2.58 32.88 -17.68
N VAL A 148 -1.56 32.62 -16.86
CA VAL A 148 -1.45 31.38 -16.10
C VAL A 148 -2.63 31.25 -15.12
N GLU A 149 -3.15 32.36 -14.61
CA GLU A 149 -4.35 32.33 -13.76
C GLU A 149 -5.57 31.81 -14.53
N ALA A 150 -5.72 32.16 -15.81
CA ALA A 150 -6.79 31.62 -16.66
C ALA A 150 -6.63 30.10 -16.88
N LEU A 151 -5.40 29.61 -17.06
CA LEU A 151 -5.12 28.17 -17.15
C LEU A 151 -5.48 27.43 -15.85
N SER A 152 -5.08 27.98 -14.70
CA SER A 152 -5.42 27.43 -13.39
C SER A 152 -6.94 27.41 -13.16
N GLN A 153 -7.68 28.41 -13.65
CA GLN A 153 -9.15 28.42 -13.57
C GLN A 153 -9.78 27.33 -14.43
N ILE A 154 -9.28 27.08 -15.65
CA ILE A 154 -9.75 25.95 -16.48
C ILE A 154 -9.59 24.63 -15.71
N ALA A 155 -8.41 24.39 -15.13
CA ALA A 155 -8.17 23.19 -14.33
C ALA A 155 -9.07 23.14 -13.07
N TYR A 156 -9.29 24.28 -12.39
CA TYR A 156 -10.15 24.35 -11.21
C TYR A 156 -11.59 23.93 -11.54
N TRP A 157 -12.17 24.47 -12.60
CA TRP A 157 -13.54 24.15 -13.01
C TRP A 157 -13.66 22.71 -13.51
N TYR A 158 -12.68 22.20 -14.25
CA TYR A 158 -12.61 20.77 -14.57
C TYR A 158 -12.69 19.89 -13.33
N VAL A 159 -11.89 20.16 -12.29
CA VAL A 159 -11.92 19.35 -11.07
C VAL A 159 -13.20 19.56 -10.26
N SER A 160 -13.67 20.81 -10.16
CA SER A 160 -14.87 21.18 -9.38
C SER A 160 -16.15 20.61 -9.99
N ASP A 161 -16.33 20.72 -11.30
CA ASP A 161 -17.57 20.35 -12.00
C ASP A 161 -17.75 18.83 -12.06
N TYR A 162 -16.66 18.08 -12.24
CA TYR A 162 -16.69 16.63 -12.33
C TYR A 162 -16.43 15.91 -10.99
N ALA A 163 -16.24 16.64 -9.88
CA ALA A 163 -16.01 16.05 -8.56
C ALA A 163 -17.12 15.08 -8.11
N ARG A 164 -18.38 15.39 -8.43
CA ARG A 164 -19.55 14.55 -8.08
C ARG A 164 -19.56 13.24 -8.86
N ASP A 165 -19.35 13.31 -10.17
CA ASP A 165 -19.31 12.14 -11.04
C ASP A 165 -18.15 11.23 -10.64
N ALA A 166 -16.97 11.80 -10.38
CA ALA A 166 -15.80 11.06 -9.92
C ALA A 166 -16.01 10.38 -8.55
N ALA A 167 -16.59 11.09 -7.57
CA ALA A 167 -16.89 10.50 -6.26
C ALA A 167 -17.91 9.36 -6.35
N LYS A 168 -18.97 9.55 -7.14
CA LYS A 168 -19.96 8.51 -7.42
C LYS A 168 -19.32 7.30 -8.07
N LYS A 169 -18.51 7.51 -9.11
CA LYS A 169 -17.88 6.42 -9.85
C LYS A 169 -16.92 5.63 -8.99
N LYS A 170 -16.10 6.31 -8.19
CA LYS A 170 -15.18 5.68 -7.22
C LYS A 170 -15.91 4.75 -6.24
N LEU A 171 -17.04 5.19 -5.68
CA LEU A 171 -17.82 4.34 -4.77
C LEU A 171 -18.54 3.21 -5.51
N GLU A 172 -19.05 3.46 -6.72
CA GLU A 172 -19.64 2.42 -7.58
C GLU A 172 -18.64 1.29 -7.82
N ASP A 173 -17.43 1.62 -8.27
CA ASP A 173 -16.39 0.63 -8.57
C ASP A 173 -15.94 -0.15 -7.32
N MET A 174 -15.92 0.52 -6.16
CA MET A 174 -15.54 -0.11 -4.90
C MET A 174 -16.64 -1.04 -4.34
N LEU A 175 -17.92 -0.68 -4.51
CA LEU A 175 -19.03 -1.28 -3.77
C LEU A 175 -19.96 -2.15 -4.63
N ASP A 176 -20.08 -1.88 -5.93
CA ASP A 176 -21.01 -2.59 -6.83
C ASP A 176 -20.26 -3.49 -7.82
N ARG A 177 -20.46 -4.81 -7.66
CA ARG A 177 -19.98 -5.86 -8.58
C ARG A 177 -20.35 -5.60 -10.05
N LYS A 178 -21.47 -4.94 -10.34
CA LYS A 178 -21.92 -4.69 -11.72
C LYS A 178 -20.99 -3.74 -12.49
N SER A 179 -20.24 -2.92 -11.77
CA SER A 179 -19.29 -1.97 -12.36
C SER A 179 -17.92 -2.58 -12.63
N ASP A 180 -17.72 -3.85 -12.27
CA ASP A 180 -16.39 -4.43 -12.12
C ASP A 180 -15.80 -4.97 -13.44
N PHE A 181 -15.08 -4.08 -14.13
CA PHE A 181 -14.34 -4.41 -15.34
C PHE A 181 -13.31 -5.55 -15.15
N ALA A 182 -12.52 -5.53 -14.08
CA ALA A 182 -11.44 -6.48 -13.87
C ALA A 182 -11.96 -7.89 -13.57
N LEU A 183 -13.01 -7.99 -12.76
CA LEU A 183 -13.67 -9.25 -12.44
C LEU A 183 -14.18 -9.96 -13.70
N HIS A 184 -14.69 -9.23 -14.69
CA HIS A 184 -15.14 -9.83 -15.94
C HIS A 184 -13.99 -10.46 -16.73
N ILE A 185 -12.79 -9.89 -16.67
CA ILE A 185 -11.59 -10.48 -17.28
C ILE A 185 -11.17 -11.73 -16.50
N ILE A 186 -11.10 -11.63 -15.17
CA ILE A 186 -10.66 -12.71 -14.27
C ILE A 186 -11.59 -13.93 -14.34
N GLU A 187 -12.90 -13.73 -14.44
CA GLU A 187 -13.86 -14.83 -14.58
C GLU A 187 -13.76 -15.52 -15.96
N GLY A 188 -13.17 -14.84 -16.95
CA GLY A 188 -12.93 -15.34 -18.31
C GLY A 188 -11.84 -16.40 -18.43
N ASP A 189 -11.46 -16.74 -19.67
CA ASP A 189 -10.37 -17.68 -19.93
C ASP A 189 -9.01 -17.01 -19.70
N LEU A 190 -8.25 -17.56 -18.75
CA LEU A 190 -6.92 -17.08 -18.36
C LEU A 190 -5.80 -17.99 -18.85
N SER A 191 -6.05 -18.88 -19.83
CA SER A 191 -5.02 -19.79 -20.36
C SER A 191 -4.03 -19.12 -21.32
N ASP A 192 -4.42 -17.96 -21.89
CA ASP A 192 -3.63 -17.20 -22.86
C ASP A 192 -3.13 -15.89 -22.23
N PRO A 193 -1.80 -15.66 -22.11
CA PRO A 193 -1.25 -14.45 -21.49
C PRO A 193 -1.68 -13.13 -22.14
N ARG A 194 -2.28 -13.16 -23.35
CA ARG A 194 -2.83 -11.96 -23.98
C ARG A 194 -3.83 -11.21 -23.11
N TYR A 195 -4.52 -11.89 -22.18
CA TYR A 195 -5.50 -11.24 -21.31
C TYR A 195 -4.88 -10.15 -20.43
N LEU A 196 -3.58 -10.24 -20.09
CA LEU A 196 -2.89 -9.24 -19.27
C LEU A 196 -2.97 -7.84 -19.90
N TYR A 197 -2.92 -7.77 -21.23
CA TYR A 197 -3.05 -6.51 -21.97
C TYR A 197 -4.49 -5.98 -22.02
N TYR A 198 -5.49 -6.76 -21.62
CA TYR A 198 -6.88 -6.34 -21.68
C TYR A 198 -7.20 -5.33 -20.58
N PHE A 199 -6.44 -5.35 -19.50
CA PHE A 199 -6.58 -4.41 -18.39
C PHE A 199 -6.19 -2.98 -18.75
N GLY A 200 -5.45 -2.73 -19.85
CA GLY A 200 -4.98 -1.37 -20.16
C GLY A 200 -3.95 -0.83 -19.16
N GLU A 201 -3.25 -1.72 -18.45
CA GLU A 201 -2.10 -1.41 -17.62
C GLU A 201 -0.81 -1.60 -18.41
N TYR A 202 0.30 -1.04 -17.91
CA TYR A 202 1.61 -1.34 -18.46
C TYR A 202 2.04 -2.75 -18.06
N ILE A 203 2.53 -3.54 -19.02
CA ILE A 203 2.90 -4.94 -18.80
C ILE A 203 4.37 -5.12 -19.15
N THR A 204 5.12 -5.69 -18.21
CA THR A 204 6.52 -6.04 -18.36
C THR A 204 6.72 -7.56 -18.27
N ASP A 205 7.97 -8.00 -18.33
CA ASP A 205 8.30 -9.40 -18.09
C ASP A 205 7.94 -9.84 -16.66
N ASN A 206 7.81 -8.92 -15.68
CA ASN A 206 7.42 -9.29 -14.32
C ASN A 206 6.03 -9.92 -14.26
N GLU A 207 5.02 -9.26 -14.81
CA GLU A 207 3.63 -9.72 -14.79
C GLU A 207 3.50 -11.02 -15.60
N ILE A 208 4.19 -11.09 -16.74
CA ILE A 208 4.17 -12.25 -17.65
C ILE A 208 4.83 -13.48 -17.01
N GLU A 209 6.02 -13.33 -16.43
CA GLU A 209 6.72 -14.45 -15.78
C GLU A 209 6.03 -14.88 -14.49
N THR A 210 5.43 -13.94 -13.74
CA THR A 210 4.58 -14.28 -12.58
C THR A 210 3.39 -15.13 -13.01
N TYR A 211 2.66 -14.68 -14.04
CA TYR A 211 1.56 -15.45 -14.62
C TYR A 211 2.02 -16.84 -15.09
N ARG A 212 3.15 -16.94 -15.79
CA ARG A 212 3.72 -18.21 -16.27
C ARG A 212 4.08 -19.15 -15.12
N HIS A 213 4.68 -18.62 -14.05
CA HIS A 213 5.00 -19.41 -12.86
C HIS A 213 3.72 -19.98 -12.24
N LEU A 214 2.69 -19.15 -12.03
CA LEU A 214 1.41 -19.59 -11.48
C LEU A 214 0.69 -20.62 -12.34
N GLN A 215 0.72 -20.48 -13.67
CA GLN A 215 0.19 -21.48 -14.60
C GLN A 215 0.98 -22.80 -14.57
N GLY A 216 2.25 -22.76 -14.19
CA GLY A 216 3.10 -23.93 -14.04
C GLY A 216 2.90 -24.68 -12.72
N LEU A 217 2.24 -24.07 -11.73
CA LEU A 217 2.01 -24.70 -10.43
C LEU A 217 0.97 -25.84 -10.54
N PRO A 218 1.08 -26.87 -9.66
CA PRO A 218 -0.01 -27.82 -9.48
C PRO A 218 -1.30 -27.10 -9.07
N GLU A 219 -2.43 -27.55 -9.63
CA GLU A 219 -3.75 -26.98 -9.34
C GLU A 219 -4.07 -26.96 -7.83
N GLU A 220 -3.64 -27.98 -7.10
CA GLU A 220 -3.78 -28.06 -5.64
C GLU A 220 -2.97 -26.98 -4.91
N THR A 221 -1.76 -26.66 -5.40
CA THR A 221 -0.92 -25.60 -4.83
C THR A 221 -1.56 -24.23 -5.07
N LEU A 222 -2.03 -23.99 -6.30
CA LEU A 222 -2.71 -22.73 -6.64
C LEU A 222 -4.01 -22.55 -5.84
N GLN A 223 -4.74 -23.65 -5.61
CA GLN A 223 -5.90 -23.66 -4.72
C GLN A 223 -5.50 -23.37 -3.27
N LYS A 224 -4.44 -24.00 -2.75
CA LYS A 224 -3.94 -23.75 -1.39
C LYS A 224 -3.59 -22.27 -1.17
N MET A 225 -2.97 -21.63 -2.16
CA MET A 225 -2.67 -20.19 -2.09
C MET A 225 -3.95 -19.35 -1.92
N ALA A 226 -4.96 -19.60 -2.76
CA ALA A 226 -6.25 -18.90 -2.69
C ALA A 226 -7.01 -19.21 -1.39
N ASP A 227 -7.02 -20.47 -0.95
CA ASP A 227 -7.67 -20.91 0.28
C ASP A 227 -7.08 -20.20 1.48
N THR A 228 -5.75 -20.19 1.62
CA THR A 228 -5.05 -19.49 2.69
C THR A 228 -5.41 -18.01 2.72
N TYR A 229 -5.39 -17.34 1.56
CA TYR A 229 -5.77 -15.94 1.45
C TYR A 229 -7.23 -15.66 1.86
N THR A 230 -8.19 -16.45 1.35
CA THR A 230 -9.62 -16.22 1.65
C THR A 230 -10.04 -16.70 3.03
N GLU A 231 -9.44 -17.77 3.54
CA GLU A 231 -9.71 -18.27 4.89
C GLU A 231 -9.11 -17.34 5.94
N GLY A 232 -7.95 -16.73 5.69
CA GLY A 232 -7.44 -15.62 6.50
C GLY A 232 -8.54 -14.58 6.69
N TYR A 233 -9.04 -14.00 5.60
CA TYR A 233 -10.16 -13.05 5.65
C TYR A 233 -11.35 -13.52 6.51
N ARG A 234 -11.81 -14.76 6.36
CA ARG A 234 -12.92 -15.34 7.13
C ARG A 234 -12.57 -15.51 8.62
N ILE A 235 -11.36 -15.95 8.94
CA ILE A 235 -10.89 -16.12 10.32
C ILE A 235 -10.78 -14.76 11.01
N GLY A 236 -10.34 -13.71 10.32
CA GLY A 236 -10.31 -12.34 10.86
C GLY A 236 -11.69 -11.83 11.31
N PHE A 237 -12.78 -12.26 10.67
CA PHE A 237 -14.13 -12.01 11.19
C PHE A 237 -14.40 -12.75 12.50
N ILE A 238 -13.94 -13.99 12.62
CA ILE A 238 -14.13 -14.81 13.83
C ILE A 238 -13.33 -14.23 15.00
N THR A 239 -12.04 -13.95 14.81
CA THR A 239 -11.14 -13.44 15.86
C THR A 239 -11.54 -12.04 16.31
N GLY A 240 -12.01 -11.20 15.39
CA GLY A 240 -12.60 -9.91 15.71
C GLY A 240 -14.01 -9.96 16.34
N ASN A 241 -14.60 -11.15 16.55
CA ASN A 241 -15.98 -11.33 16.99
C ASN A 241 -17.02 -10.58 16.12
N LYS A 242 -16.80 -10.60 14.79
CA LYS A 242 -17.60 -9.92 13.78
C LYS A 242 -18.43 -10.93 13.00
N ASP A 243 -19.71 -10.63 12.84
CA ASP A 243 -20.62 -11.49 12.06
C ASP A 243 -20.46 -11.23 10.56
N ILE A 244 -19.70 -12.09 9.88
CA ILE A 244 -19.48 -12.04 8.42
C ILE A 244 -20.78 -12.12 7.61
N THR A 245 -21.86 -12.73 8.15
CA THR A 245 -23.11 -12.92 7.41
C THR A 245 -23.86 -11.62 7.14
N LYS A 246 -23.55 -10.57 7.90
CA LYS A 246 -24.00 -9.18 7.68
C LYS A 246 -23.40 -8.57 6.42
N LYS A 247 -22.30 -9.14 5.90
CA LYS A 247 -21.57 -8.62 4.76
C LYS A 247 -21.97 -9.36 3.48
N LYS A 248 -21.79 -8.67 2.35
CA LYS A 248 -22.16 -9.13 1.00
C LYS A 248 -21.08 -8.86 -0.03
N THR A 249 -20.17 -7.93 0.23
CA THR A 249 -19.13 -7.55 -0.73
C THR A 249 -17.76 -7.56 -0.07
N VAL A 250 -16.75 -8.06 -0.79
CA VAL A 250 -15.32 -7.98 -0.43
C VAL A 250 -14.57 -7.30 -1.57
N SER A 251 -13.66 -6.37 -1.26
CA SER A 251 -12.85 -5.73 -2.30
C SER A 251 -11.49 -6.39 -2.43
N ILE A 252 -11.19 -6.99 -3.58
CA ILE A 252 -9.87 -7.55 -3.86
C ILE A 252 -8.96 -6.46 -4.46
N ARG A 253 -7.77 -6.31 -3.89
CA ARG A 253 -6.70 -5.44 -4.38
C ARG A 253 -5.47 -6.29 -4.67
N TYR A 254 -4.90 -6.19 -5.87
CA TYR A 254 -3.84 -7.09 -6.31
C TYR A 254 -3.04 -6.51 -7.49
N ILE A 255 -1.84 -7.03 -7.72
CA ILE A 255 -0.99 -6.66 -8.87
C ILE A 255 -1.18 -7.67 -10.01
N LEU A 256 -1.20 -7.21 -11.26
CA LEU A 256 -1.38 -8.08 -12.43
C LEU A 256 -0.33 -9.21 -12.50
N GLY A 257 -0.71 -10.31 -13.14
CA GLY A 257 0.04 -11.56 -13.21
C GLY A 257 -0.43 -12.61 -12.19
N PHE A 258 -1.14 -12.19 -11.14
CA PHE A 258 -1.68 -13.08 -10.10
C PHE A 258 -3.12 -13.56 -10.34
N GLU A 259 -3.71 -13.24 -11.50
CA GLU A 259 -5.10 -13.56 -11.82
C GLU A 259 -5.46 -15.04 -11.70
N PRO A 260 -4.57 -16.02 -11.99
CA PRO A 260 -4.88 -17.44 -11.75
C PRO A 260 -5.24 -17.75 -10.29
N MET A 261 -4.54 -17.14 -9.32
CA MET A 261 -4.86 -17.26 -7.90
C MET A 261 -6.11 -16.45 -7.55
N ILE A 262 -6.21 -15.20 -8.03
CA ILE A 262 -7.35 -14.33 -7.72
C ILE A 262 -8.66 -14.91 -8.25
N LYS A 263 -8.65 -15.58 -9.40
CA LYS A 263 -9.83 -16.29 -9.93
C LYS A 263 -10.36 -17.33 -8.96
N LYS A 264 -9.48 -18.06 -8.29
CA LYS A 264 -9.87 -19.03 -7.24
C LYS A 264 -10.37 -18.31 -5.99
N ALA A 265 -9.70 -17.23 -5.58
CA ALA A 265 -10.15 -16.42 -4.45
C ALA A 265 -11.57 -15.86 -4.66
N VAL A 266 -11.91 -15.41 -5.87
CA VAL A 266 -13.26 -14.97 -6.25
C VAL A 266 -14.28 -16.10 -6.05
N VAL A 267 -13.94 -17.34 -6.41
CA VAL A 267 -14.81 -18.51 -6.19
C VAL A 267 -14.96 -18.77 -4.69
N ASN A 268 -13.87 -18.80 -3.94
CA ASN A 268 -13.88 -19.02 -2.50
C ASN A 268 -14.76 -17.98 -1.77
N PHE A 269 -14.60 -16.69 -2.09
CA PHE A 269 -15.43 -15.63 -1.49
C PHE A 269 -16.92 -15.78 -1.83
N ARG A 270 -17.24 -16.19 -3.06
CA ARG A 270 -18.62 -16.48 -3.45
C ARG A 270 -19.19 -17.63 -2.60
N GLU A 271 -18.42 -18.67 -2.33
CA GLU A 271 -18.83 -19.77 -1.46
C GLU A 271 -19.03 -19.33 0.00
N MET A 272 -18.31 -18.29 0.45
CA MET A 272 -18.53 -17.61 1.73
C MET A 272 -19.74 -16.66 1.73
N GLY A 273 -20.42 -16.49 0.59
CA GLY A 273 -21.56 -15.59 0.44
C GLY A 273 -21.19 -14.12 0.21
N LEU A 274 -19.98 -13.87 -0.29
CA LEU A 274 -19.45 -12.53 -0.60
C LEU A 274 -19.20 -12.39 -2.10
N ASP A 275 -19.69 -11.30 -2.68
CA ASP A 275 -19.34 -10.87 -4.03
C ASP A 275 -18.02 -10.08 -4.02
N ALA A 276 -17.11 -10.41 -4.93
CA ALA A 276 -15.87 -9.68 -5.10
C ALA A 276 -16.08 -8.39 -5.90
N THR A 277 -15.41 -7.31 -5.49
CA THR A 277 -15.19 -6.08 -6.27
C THR A 277 -13.69 -5.81 -6.44
N ILE A 278 -13.27 -5.43 -7.64
CA ILE A 278 -11.88 -5.33 -8.08
C ILE A 278 -11.70 -4.03 -8.87
N TYR A 279 -11.52 -2.93 -8.14
CA TYR A 279 -11.42 -1.60 -8.74
C TYR A 279 -9.96 -1.20 -9.01
N ARG A 280 -9.74 -0.36 -10.01
CA ARG A 280 -8.40 0.09 -10.43
C ARG A 280 -7.81 1.11 -9.47
N ALA A 281 -6.49 1.11 -9.33
CA ALA A 281 -5.76 2.24 -8.77
C ALA A 281 -6.06 3.58 -9.50
N PRO A 282 -6.29 4.67 -8.76
CA PRO A 282 -6.48 6.01 -9.34
C PRO A 282 -5.34 6.46 -10.26
N SER A 283 -5.69 7.09 -11.39
CA SER A 283 -4.71 7.61 -12.38
C SER A 283 -4.86 9.11 -12.67
N SER A 284 -5.96 9.72 -12.23
CA SER A 284 -6.31 11.12 -12.48
C SER A 284 -6.36 11.96 -11.20
N ILE A 285 -6.19 13.28 -11.34
CA ILE A 285 -6.45 14.25 -10.26
C ILE A 285 -7.87 14.17 -9.69
N LEU A 286 -8.85 13.77 -10.51
CA LEU A 286 -10.26 13.60 -10.10
C LEU A 286 -10.43 12.44 -9.11
N GLU A 287 -9.61 11.40 -9.25
CA GLU A 287 -9.71 10.15 -8.47
C GLU A 287 -8.82 10.15 -7.23
N GLY A 288 -7.87 11.10 -7.20
CA GLY A 288 -6.85 11.23 -6.17
C GLY A 288 -5.60 10.40 -6.47
N ARG A 289 -5.06 10.50 -7.70
CA ARG A 289 -3.72 9.95 -8.05
C ARG A 289 -2.70 10.34 -6.98
N GLY A 290 -1.84 9.38 -6.63
CA GLY A 290 -0.72 9.58 -5.73
C GLY A 290 0.28 8.42 -5.83
N MET A 291 1.30 8.43 -4.98
CA MET A 291 2.34 7.40 -4.93
C MET A 291 1.81 6.01 -4.59
N ASN A 292 0.84 5.93 -3.67
CA ASN A 292 0.31 4.66 -3.19
C ASN A 292 -0.88 4.24 -4.05
N ARG A 293 -0.66 3.24 -4.92
CA ARG A 293 -1.70 2.68 -5.80
C ARG A 293 -2.64 1.76 -5.01
N LEU A 294 -3.87 2.23 -4.77
CA LEU A 294 -4.91 1.47 -4.07
C LEU A 294 -5.90 0.85 -5.06
N GLY A 295 -5.94 -0.47 -5.18
CA GLY A 295 -6.79 -1.18 -6.13
C GLY A 295 -6.00 -2.27 -6.84
N TYR A 296 -6.37 -2.59 -8.08
CA TYR A 296 -5.48 -3.32 -8.98
C TYR A 296 -4.69 -2.39 -9.90
N TYR A 297 -3.50 -2.83 -10.29
CA TYR A 297 -2.62 -2.17 -11.25
C TYR A 297 -1.59 -3.16 -11.83
N GLY A 298 -0.96 -2.82 -12.96
CA GLY A 298 0.14 -3.61 -13.56
C GLY A 298 1.51 -3.10 -13.16
N ALA A 299 2.49 -3.18 -14.06
CA ALA A 299 3.80 -2.61 -13.79
C ALA A 299 3.73 -1.09 -13.61
N ILE A 300 4.55 -0.55 -12.71
CA ILE A 300 4.75 0.89 -12.60
C ILE A 300 5.73 1.32 -13.71
N PRO A 301 5.31 2.09 -14.73
CA PRO A 301 6.19 2.41 -15.86
C PRO A 301 7.41 3.24 -15.42
N ASN A 302 7.22 4.11 -14.42
CA ASN A 302 8.26 4.96 -13.87
C ASN A 302 7.84 5.50 -12.50
N LYS A 303 8.52 5.08 -11.43
CA LYS A 303 8.25 5.54 -10.05
C LYS A 303 8.56 7.03 -9.85
N GLN A 304 9.52 7.60 -10.58
CA GLN A 304 9.82 9.05 -10.54
C GLN A 304 8.69 9.87 -11.17
N TYR A 305 8.00 9.35 -12.19
CA TYR A 305 6.83 10.01 -12.77
C TYR A 305 5.69 10.11 -11.74
N ASP A 306 5.35 9.00 -11.07
CA ASP A 306 4.33 9.01 -10.01
C ASP A 306 4.72 9.98 -8.87
N PHE A 307 6.02 10.07 -8.55
CA PHE A 307 6.55 10.98 -7.52
C PHE A 307 6.47 12.46 -7.91
N ASP A 308 6.83 12.79 -9.16
CA ASP A 308 6.77 14.16 -9.68
C ASP A 308 5.34 14.71 -9.75
N HIS A 309 4.34 13.82 -9.83
CA HIS A 309 2.92 14.16 -9.99
C HIS A 309 2.03 13.86 -8.77
N LYS A 310 2.64 13.43 -7.64
CA LYS A 310 1.91 13.07 -6.41
C LYS A 310 1.09 14.24 -5.84
N ASP A 311 1.53 15.47 -6.07
CA ASP A 311 0.99 16.70 -5.49
C ASP A 311 0.32 17.62 -6.52
N ASP A 312 0.03 17.14 -7.73
CA ASP A 312 -0.61 17.92 -8.81
C ASP A 312 -1.91 18.62 -8.38
N GLN A 313 -2.62 18.06 -7.38
CA GLN A 313 -3.80 18.70 -6.80
C GLN A 313 -3.53 20.11 -6.23
N ALA A 314 -2.30 20.44 -5.87
CA ALA A 314 -1.92 21.77 -5.38
C ALA A 314 -2.17 22.87 -6.41
N LEU A 315 -2.33 22.53 -7.69
CA LEU A 315 -2.69 23.49 -8.73
C LEU A 315 -4.07 24.14 -8.47
N VAL A 316 -5.01 23.39 -7.90
CA VAL A 316 -6.43 23.78 -7.79
C VAL A 316 -6.98 23.67 -6.37
N LEU A 317 -6.23 23.09 -5.44
CA LEU A 317 -6.69 22.82 -4.09
C LEU A 317 -6.86 24.11 -3.30
N ASP A 318 -8.11 24.45 -3.02
CA ASP A 318 -8.51 25.49 -2.07
C ASP A 318 -9.60 24.97 -1.12
N LYS A 319 -9.98 25.81 -0.15
CA LYS A 319 -11.00 25.47 0.85
C LYS A 319 -12.38 25.18 0.22
N ARG A 320 -12.71 25.83 -0.90
CA ARG A 320 -13.99 25.65 -1.57
C ARG A 320 -14.04 24.29 -2.27
N LEU A 321 -12.97 23.89 -2.94
CA LEU A 321 -12.86 22.61 -3.61
C LEU A 321 -12.88 21.45 -2.61
N VAL A 322 -12.23 21.61 -1.45
CA VAL A 322 -12.35 20.65 -0.33
C VAL A 322 -13.82 20.47 0.07
N GLN A 323 -14.57 21.55 0.23
CA GLN A 323 -15.99 21.49 0.57
C GLN A 323 -16.82 20.79 -0.54
N VAL A 324 -16.54 21.10 -1.81
CA VAL A 324 -17.20 20.44 -2.96
C VAL A 324 -16.92 18.93 -2.95
N ARG A 325 -15.68 18.50 -2.71
CA ARG A 325 -15.31 17.08 -2.62
C ARG A 325 -15.98 16.38 -1.42
N ILE A 326 -16.08 17.05 -0.28
CA ILE A 326 -16.78 16.54 0.91
C ILE A 326 -18.28 16.35 0.63
N GLU A 327 -18.92 17.31 -0.04
CA GLU A 327 -20.33 17.23 -0.43
C GLU A 327 -20.57 16.12 -1.46
N ALA A 328 -19.75 16.07 -2.51
CA ALA A 328 -19.77 15.01 -3.51
C ALA A 328 -19.64 13.61 -2.88
N LEU A 329 -18.71 13.44 -1.94
CA LEU A 329 -18.52 12.17 -1.23
C LEU A 329 -19.73 11.81 -0.37
N LYS A 330 -20.34 12.78 0.34
CA LYS A 330 -21.56 12.56 1.14
C LYS A 330 -22.74 12.14 0.26
N GLU A 331 -22.93 12.83 -0.88
CA GLU A 331 -23.99 12.53 -1.85
C GLU A 331 -23.80 11.11 -2.42
N ALA A 332 -22.58 10.75 -2.82
CA ALA A 332 -22.26 9.44 -3.35
C ALA A 332 -22.49 8.32 -2.32
N TYR A 333 -22.07 8.51 -1.07
CA TYR A 333 -22.34 7.52 -0.02
C TYR A 333 -23.83 7.40 0.32
N GLU A 334 -24.60 8.49 0.26
CA GLU A 334 -26.04 8.43 0.46
C GLU A 334 -26.71 7.61 -0.66
N GLU A 335 -26.24 7.75 -1.90
CA GLU A 335 -26.70 6.93 -3.03
C GLU A 335 -26.37 5.43 -2.85
N TYR A 336 -25.15 5.11 -2.41
CA TYR A 336 -24.67 3.73 -2.24
C TYR A 336 -24.75 3.19 -0.81
N LYS A 337 -25.53 3.81 0.08
CA LYS A 337 -25.52 3.51 1.53
C LYS A 337 -25.81 2.05 1.85
N GLU A 338 -26.70 1.40 1.09
CA GLU A 338 -27.06 0.00 1.30
C GLU A 338 -25.88 -0.92 0.97
N LEU A 339 -25.17 -0.65 -0.13
CA LEU A 339 -23.97 -1.40 -0.52
C LEU A 339 -22.81 -1.14 0.46
N ALA A 340 -22.63 0.11 0.88
CA ALA A 340 -21.61 0.48 1.87
C ALA A 340 -21.84 -0.22 3.23
N GLY A 341 -23.09 -0.33 3.68
CA GLY A 341 -23.43 -0.98 4.97
C GLY A 341 -23.07 -2.47 5.02
N VAL A 342 -23.11 -3.15 3.87
CA VAL A 342 -22.78 -4.59 3.72
C VAL A 342 -21.36 -4.84 3.19
N PHE A 343 -20.55 -3.79 3.07
CA PHE A 343 -19.15 -3.92 2.65
C PHE A 343 -18.31 -4.56 3.76
N GLY A 344 -17.65 -5.67 3.43
CA GLY A 344 -16.87 -6.49 4.36
C GLY A 344 -15.43 -6.02 4.55
N GLY A 345 -14.94 -5.10 3.71
CA GLY A 345 -13.56 -4.61 3.73
C GLY A 345 -12.68 -5.24 2.65
N PRO A 346 -11.39 -4.84 2.59
CA PRO A 346 -10.49 -5.25 1.53
C PRO A 346 -9.82 -6.62 1.82
N ALA A 347 -9.59 -7.38 0.78
CA ALA A 347 -8.64 -8.48 0.74
C ALA A 347 -7.48 -8.06 -0.17
N VAL A 348 -6.25 -8.04 0.34
CA VAL A 348 -5.10 -7.41 -0.32
C VAL A 348 -4.05 -8.48 -0.64
N MET A 349 -3.61 -8.52 -1.89
CA MET A 349 -2.45 -9.29 -2.34
C MET A 349 -1.38 -8.30 -2.79
N GLU A 350 -0.30 -8.20 -2.02
CA GLU A 350 0.83 -7.31 -2.31
C GLU A 350 2.00 -8.07 -2.94
N VAL A 351 2.92 -7.32 -3.51
CA VAL A 351 4.15 -7.85 -4.10
C VAL A 351 5.38 -7.29 -3.38
N PHE A 352 6.49 -8.04 -3.45
CA PHE A 352 7.78 -7.58 -2.96
C PHE A 352 8.94 -8.07 -3.83
N GLY A 353 10.13 -7.53 -3.59
CA GLY A 353 11.33 -7.87 -4.37
C GLY A 353 11.54 -7.02 -5.62
N GLU A 354 10.67 -6.03 -5.86
CA GLU A 354 10.90 -4.97 -6.85
C GLU A 354 12.22 -4.24 -6.60
N LYS A 355 12.84 -3.71 -7.65
CA LYS A 355 14.00 -2.83 -7.50
C LYS A 355 13.60 -1.55 -6.78
N GLN A 356 14.46 -1.17 -5.85
CA GLN A 356 14.41 0.16 -5.24
C GLN A 356 14.73 1.22 -6.29
N CYS A 357 14.01 2.34 -6.23
CA CYS A 357 14.23 3.50 -7.08
C CYS A 357 14.68 4.68 -6.19
N ASP A 358 15.81 5.31 -6.53
CA ASP A 358 16.27 6.52 -5.86
C ASP A 358 15.46 7.71 -6.38
N LEU A 359 14.33 7.98 -5.72
CA LEU A 359 13.43 9.09 -6.06
C LEU A 359 14.11 10.43 -5.78
N LYS A 360 14.04 11.34 -6.75
CA LYS A 360 14.67 12.67 -6.69
C LYS A 360 13.62 13.75 -6.54
N GLU A 361 13.75 14.55 -5.49
CA GLU A 361 12.96 15.75 -5.30
C GLU A 361 13.28 16.78 -6.41
N LYS A 362 12.24 17.23 -7.12
CA LYS A 362 12.37 18.27 -8.16
C LYS A 362 11.64 19.54 -7.72
N PRO A 363 12.34 20.67 -7.51
CA PRO A 363 11.70 21.96 -7.24
C PRO A 363 10.72 22.41 -8.34
N GLN A 364 10.89 21.91 -9.55
CA GLN A 364 10.06 22.20 -10.72
C GLN A 364 8.72 21.46 -10.68
N ALA A 365 8.58 20.38 -9.90
CA ALA A 365 7.30 19.71 -9.70
C ALA A 365 6.30 20.62 -8.96
N ILE A 366 5.02 20.29 -9.04
CA ILE A 366 3.98 20.94 -8.26
C ILE A 366 4.03 20.38 -6.84
N HIS A 367 3.99 21.26 -5.83
CA HIS A 367 4.08 20.91 -4.42
C HIS A 367 2.95 21.53 -3.61
N LEU A 368 2.42 20.79 -2.65
CA LEU A 368 1.46 21.34 -1.69
C LEU A 368 2.14 22.38 -0.80
N SER A 369 1.55 23.57 -0.72
CA SER A 369 1.92 24.55 0.32
C SER A 369 1.48 24.07 1.72
N ASP A 370 2.08 24.62 2.79
CA ASP A 370 1.67 24.33 4.19
C ASP A 370 0.15 24.49 4.42
N ALA A 371 -0.47 25.48 3.77
CA ALA A 371 -1.91 25.71 3.85
C ALA A 371 -2.69 24.58 3.15
N GLN A 372 -2.22 24.12 2.00
CA GLN A 372 -2.83 23.03 1.24
C GLN A 372 -2.60 21.66 1.88
N GLN A 373 -1.47 21.44 2.55
CA GLN A 373 -1.24 20.26 3.38
C GLN A 373 -2.28 20.18 4.50
N LYS A 374 -2.53 21.29 5.21
CA LYS A 374 -3.60 21.36 6.24
C LYS A 374 -4.98 21.07 5.65
N LEU A 375 -5.31 21.65 4.49
CA LEU A 375 -6.55 21.36 3.78
C LEU A 375 -6.70 19.89 3.38
N THR A 376 -5.59 19.25 2.99
CA THR A 376 -5.55 17.81 2.66
C THR A 376 -5.84 16.96 3.89
N VAL A 377 -5.23 17.28 5.03
CA VAL A 377 -5.50 16.62 6.32
C VAL A 377 -6.96 16.82 6.75
N GLU A 378 -7.49 18.05 6.65
CA GLU A 378 -8.90 18.36 6.92
C GLU A 378 -9.84 17.53 6.03
N TYR A 379 -9.53 17.42 4.73
CA TYR A 379 -10.28 16.58 3.80
C TYR A 379 -10.22 15.10 4.18
N MET A 380 -9.04 14.56 4.49
CA MET A 380 -8.86 13.16 4.88
C MET A 380 -9.64 12.81 6.16
N ALA A 381 -9.59 13.67 7.17
CA ALA A 381 -10.36 13.51 8.40
C ALA A 381 -11.87 13.50 8.11
N ALA A 382 -12.37 14.48 7.36
CA ALA A 382 -13.78 14.55 7.00
C ALA A 382 -14.24 13.37 6.13
N ALA A 383 -13.41 12.94 5.17
CA ALA A 383 -13.68 11.78 4.32
C ALA A 383 -13.72 10.48 5.14
N GLY A 384 -12.81 10.31 6.10
CA GLY A 384 -12.81 9.19 7.05
C GLY A 384 -14.08 9.17 7.91
N GLU A 385 -14.49 10.30 8.46
CA GLU A 385 -15.75 10.43 9.22
C GLU A 385 -16.99 10.13 8.37
N ILE A 386 -17.00 10.55 7.10
CA ILE A 386 -18.07 10.19 6.16
C ILE A 386 -18.06 8.67 5.97
N GLN A 387 -16.93 8.09 5.57
CA GLN A 387 -16.80 6.66 5.33
C GLN A 387 -17.25 5.83 6.53
N ASN A 388 -16.78 6.14 7.74
CA ASN A 388 -17.12 5.40 8.96
C ASN A 388 -18.61 5.43 9.31
N ARG A 389 -19.37 6.43 8.83
CA ARG A 389 -20.83 6.48 9.01
C ARG A 389 -21.58 5.48 8.13
N TYR A 390 -21.04 5.15 6.95
CA TYR A 390 -21.69 4.27 5.97
C TYR A 390 -21.08 2.87 5.95
N ILE A 391 -19.75 2.77 6.08
CA ILE A 391 -18.98 1.54 6.20
C ILE A 391 -18.62 1.37 7.67
N LYS A 392 -19.34 0.47 8.34
CA LYS A 392 -19.20 0.20 9.77
C LYS A 392 -17.87 -0.51 10.06
N GLY A 393 -16.92 0.23 10.62
CA GLY A 393 -15.56 -0.25 10.91
C GLY A 393 -15.51 -1.43 11.88
N ASP A 394 -16.40 -1.43 12.87
CA ASP A 394 -16.58 -2.48 13.87
C ASP A 394 -17.18 -3.78 13.30
N GLU A 395 -17.80 -3.73 12.12
CA GLU A 395 -18.39 -4.90 11.47
C GLU A 395 -17.56 -5.45 10.28
N ARG A 396 -16.44 -4.81 9.89
CA ARG A 396 -15.63 -5.22 8.73
C ARG A 396 -14.29 -5.85 9.13
N SER A 397 -13.70 -6.64 8.23
CA SER A 397 -12.35 -7.20 8.39
C SER A 397 -11.48 -6.85 7.19
N PHE A 398 -10.23 -7.30 7.21
CA PHE A 398 -9.36 -7.31 6.05
C PHE A 398 -8.51 -8.58 6.04
N THR A 399 -7.82 -8.81 4.94
CA THR A 399 -6.68 -9.73 4.91
C THR A 399 -5.59 -9.15 4.01
N ILE A 400 -4.34 -9.48 4.30
CA ILE A 400 -3.18 -9.14 3.49
C ILE A 400 -2.25 -10.34 3.37
N ILE A 401 -1.78 -10.59 2.15
CA ILE A 401 -0.80 -11.63 1.81
C ILE A 401 0.18 -11.04 0.79
N ALA A 402 1.46 -11.44 0.86
CA ALA A 402 2.48 -10.94 -0.06
C ALA A 402 3.21 -12.06 -0.81
N PHE A 403 3.59 -11.80 -2.06
CA PHE A 403 4.37 -12.71 -2.90
C PHE A 403 5.53 -11.98 -3.61
N PRO A 404 6.65 -12.67 -3.90
CA PRO A 404 7.74 -12.05 -4.62
C PRO A 404 7.39 -11.87 -6.10
N VAL A 405 8.02 -10.89 -6.75
CA VAL A 405 7.99 -10.72 -8.22
C VAL A 405 9.35 -11.09 -8.85
N PRO A 406 9.42 -11.35 -10.18
CA PRO A 406 10.65 -11.77 -10.86
C PRO A 406 11.87 -10.87 -10.66
N GLU A 407 11.67 -9.58 -10.41
CA GLU A 407 12.73 -8.63 -10.05
C GLU A 407 13.53 -9.02 -8.80
N ILE A 408 13.01 -9.91 -7.96
CA ILE A 408 13.71 -10.41 -6.77
C ILE A 408 15.00 -11.13 -7.13
N GLY A 409 15.14 -11.62 -8.37
CA GLY A 409 16.40 -12.10 -8.94
C GLY A 409 16.29 -13.47 -9.60
N LYS A 410 17.44 -14.01 -9.99
CA LYS A 410 17.56 -15.26 -10.75
C LYS A 410 16.90 -16.49 -10.09
N ASP A 411 16.78 -16.48 -8.76
CA ASP A 411 16.22 -17.58 -7.98
C ASP A 411 14.70 -17.40 -7.73
N PHE A 412 14.05 -16.49 -8.49
CA PHE A 412 12.63 -16.14 -8.38
C PHE A 412 11.70 -17.34 -8.14
N ALA A 413 11.73 -18.36 -9.01
CA ALA A 413 10.82 -19.51 -8.88
C ALA A 413 11.01 -20.24 -7.55
N ALA A 414 12.27 -20.44 -7.11
CA ALA A 414 12.57 -21.11 -5.85
C ALA A 414 12.21 -20.26 -4.63
N ILE A 415 12.37 -18.93 -4.72
CA ILE A 415 11.93 -18.00 -3.69
C ILE A 415 10.40 -17.96 -3.62
N PHE A 416 9.71 -17.95 -4.76
CA PHE A 416 8.25 -17.96 -4.84
C PHE A 416 7.67 -19.22 -4.18
N ASP A 417 8.22 -20.40 -4.50
CA ASP A 417 7.79 -21.67 -3.91
C ASP A 417 8.04 -21.71 -2.39
N GLU A 418 9.15 -21.12 -1.93
CA GLU A 418 9.43 -20.97 -0.50
C GLU A 418 8.43 -20.03 0.17
N VAL A 419 8.02 -18.95 -0.50
CA VAL A 419 7.00 -18.02 0.01
C VAL A 419 5.62 -18.66 0.03
N ILE A 420 5.27 -19.51 -0.94
CA ILE A 420 4.07 -20.36 -0.84
C ILE A 420 4.14 -21.22 0.43
N ARG A 421 5.30 -21.84 0.71
CA ARG A 421 5.48 -22.64 1.93
C ARG A 421 5.30 -21.78 3.19
N ILE A 422 5.91 -20.60 3.24
CA ILE A 422 5.81 -19.64 4.36
C ILE A 422 4.35 -19.21 4.59
N ASN A 423 3.65 -18.80 3.53
CA ASN A 423 2.26 -18.33 3.61
C ASN A 423 1.31 -19.44 4.04
N THR A 424 1.62 -20.71 3.69
CA THR A 424 0.72 -21.85 3.89
C THR A 424 1.17 -22.80 5.02
N LEU A 425 1.94 -22.29 5.97
CA LEU A 425 2.31 -22.99 7.22
C LEU A 425 1.05 -23.40 8.01
N ASP A 426 1.17 -24.47 8.81
CA ASP A 426 0.01 -25.02 9.54
C ASP A 426 -0.46 -24.08 10.64
N TYR A 427 -1.63 -23.48 10.43
CA TYR A 427 -2.27 -22.56 11.37
C TYR A 427 -2.40 -23.16 12.77
N GLY A 428 -2.92 -24.39 12.88
CA GLY A 428 -3.24 -24.99 14.17
C GLY A 428 -1.99 -25.36 14.97
N LEU A 429 -0.92 -25.75 14.28
CA LEU A 429 0.38 -26.02 14.87
C LEU A 429 1.00 -24.75 15.44
N TYR A 430 1.09 -23.67 14.65
CA TYR A 430 1.63 -22.40 15.10
C TYR A 430 0.80 -21.81 16.25
N GLN A 431 -0.52 -21.85 16.14
CA GLN A 431 -1.44 -21.40 17.19
C GLN A 431 -1.12 -22.07 18.54
N ARG A 432 -0.87 -23.39 18.56
CA ARG A 432 -0.55 -24.13 19.80
C ARG A 432 0.81 -23.77 20.39
N MET A 433 1.83 -23.65 19.54
CA MET A 433 3.17 -23.25 19.99
C MET A 433 3.17 -21.83 20.52
N GLN A 434 2.53 -20.90 19.81
CA GLN A 434 2.34 -19.51 20.23
C GLN A 434 1.54 -19.43 21.53
N GLN A 435 0.47 -20.23 21.69
CA GLN A 435 -0.29 -20.26 22.93
C GLN A 435 0.56 -20.74 24.11
N THR A 436 1.46 -21.70 23.89
CA THR A 436 2.38 -22.19 24.93
C THR A 436 3.35 -21.09 25.38
N ILE A 437 3.82 -20.26 24.44
CA ILE A 437 4.62 -19.06 24.72
C ILE A 437 3.79 -18.03 25.50
N ILE A 438 2.57 -17.72 25.05
CA ILE A 438 1.65 -16.77 25.71
C ILE A 438 1.34 -17.19 27.14
N ASP A 439 0.94 -18.44 27.36
CA ASP A 439 0.61 -18.96 28.69
C ASP A 439 1.82 -18.90 29.65
N THR A 440 3.03 -18.93 29.11
CA THR A 440 4.27 -18.75 29.87
C THR A 440 4.53 -17.27 30.16
N LEU A 441 4.37 -16.40 29.16
CA LEU A 441 4.51 -14.95 29.28
C LEU A 441 3.49 -14.33 30.25
N ASP A 442 2.25 -14.82 30.26
CA ASP A 442 1.16 -14.35 31.12
C ASP A 442 1.41 -14.58 32.62
N GLN A 443 2.40 -15.40 32.98
CA GLN A 443 2.86 -15.56 34.37
C GLN A 443 3.84 -14.44 34.80
N GLY A 444 4.27 -13.63 33.85
CA GLY A 444 5.34 -12.65 33.96
C GLY A 444 4.92 -11.31 34.57
N LYS A 445 5.88 -10.69 35.24
CA LYS A 445 5.90 -9.26 35.57
C LYS A 445 6.61 -8.45 34.48
N TYR A 446 7.67 -9.01 33.90
CA TYR A 446 8.43 -8.40 32.82
C TYR A 446 9.16 -9.46 31.99
N VAL A 447 9.57 -9.08 30.78
CA VAL A 447 10.38 -9.89 29.87
C VAL A 447 11.79 -9.30 29.78
N LEU A 448 12.81 -10.16 29.82
CA LEU A 448 14.21 -9.84 29.59
C LEU A 448 14.60 -10.27 28.19
N ILE A 449 15.24 -9.36 27.44
CA ILE A 449 15.73 -9.63 26.10
C ILE A 449 17.21 -9.22 26.03
N LYS A 450 18.07 -10.14 25.61
CA LYS A 450 19.51 -9.89 25.47
C LYS A 450 20.01 -10.27 24.09
N GLY A 451 20.86 -9.42 23.52
CA GLY A 451 21.62 -9.71 22.31
C GLY A 451 22.85 -10.59 22.60
N MET A 452 23.37 -11.22 21.56
CA MET A 452 24.64 -11.94 21.56
C MET A 452 25.49 -11.57 20.35
N ARG A 453 26.74 -12.06 20.30
CA ARG A 453 27.62 -11.97 19.12
C ARG A 453 27.84 -10.54 18.59
N GLY A 454 27.98 -9.60 19.51
CA GLY A 454 28.19 -8.18 19.19
C GLY A 454 26.90 -7.37 19.18
N ASN A 455 25.73 -8.03 19.15
CA ASN A 455 24.46 -7.37 19.43
C ASN A 455 24.40 -6.95 20.90
N LYS A 456 24.13 -5.66 21.15
CA LYS A 456 24.18 -5.04 22.48
C LYS A 456 22.81 -4.93 23.15
N THR A 457 21.79 -5.58 22.58
CA THR A 457 20.44 -5.50 23.15
C THR A 457 20.45 -5.97 24.60
N ASN A 458 19.82 -5.19 25.48
CA ASN A 458 19.56 -5.53 26.86
C ASN A 458 18.32 -4.75 27.29
N MET A 459 17.15 -5.35 27.09
CA MET A 459 15.85 -4.75 27.32
C MET A 459 15.13 -5.45 28.47
N LYS A 460 14.41 -4.66 29.25
CA LYS A 460 13.41 -5.09 30.22
C LYS A 460 12.08 -4.48 29.80
N VAL A 461 11.12 -5.33 29.45
CA VAL A 461 9.78 -4.92 28.98
C VAL A 461 8.74 -5.31 30.03
N MET A 462 8.03 -4.33 30.56
CA MET A 462 7.02 -4.53 31.61
C MET A 462 5.68 -5.00 31.01
N LEU A 463 5.05 -5.96 31.68
CA LEU A 463 3.76 -6.52 31.29
C LEU A 463 2.62 -5.96 32.15
N HIS A 464 1.38 -5.99 31.65
CA HIS A 464 0.23 -5.63 32.45
C HIS A 464 -0.04 -6.70 33.50
N THR A 465 -0.58 -6.27 34.65
CA THR A 465 -0.98 -7.19 35.71
C THR A 465 -2.32 -7.83 35.38
N LEU A 466 -2.33 -9.15 35.18
CA LEU A 466 -3.55 -9.93 34.98
C LEU A 466 -4.30 -10.10 36.30
N THR A 467 -5.52 -9.58 36.37
CA THR A 467 -6.39 -9.69 37.56
C THR A 467 -7.25 -10.95 37.52
N GLU A 468 -7.61 -11.41 36.33
CA GLU A 468 -8.33 -12.66 36.07
C GLU A 468 -7.56 -13.52 35.05
N PRO A 469 -6.44 -14.19 35.40
CA PRO A 469 -5.59 -14.91 34.43
C PRO A 469 -6.27 -16.04 33.64
N LEU A 470 -7.43 -16.51 34.10
CA LEU A 470 -8.24 -17.49 33.39
C LEU A 470 -9.11 -16.88 32.28
N ARG A 471 -9.20 -15.54 32.22
CA ARG A 471 -10.06 -14.79 31.29
C ARG A 471 -9.34 -13.65 30.59
N GLN A 472 -8.15 -13.30 31.05
CA GLN A 472 -7.33 -12.19 30.54
C GLN A 472 -5.98 -12.71 30.10
N THR A 473 -5.42 -12.09 29.07
CA THR A 473 -4.06 -12.32 28.58
C THR A 473 -3.39 -10.99 28.23
N ASN A 474 -2.06 -10.93 28.33
CA ASN A 474 -1.27 -9.80 27.86
C ASN A 474 -1.05 -9.88 26.34
N PHE A 475 -0.94 -11.08 25.78
CA PHE A 475 -0.42 -11.25 24.43
C PHE A 475 -1.51 -11.70 23.46
N GLU A 476 -1.48 -11.15 22.25
CA GLU A 476 -2.27 -11.63 21.13
C GLU A 476 -1.57 -12.80 20.43
N ASN A 477 -2.35 -13.82 20.08
CA ASN A 477 -1.92 -14.99 19.31
C ASN A 477 -2.09 -14.70 17.82
N CYS A 478 -1.09 -14.03 17.23
CA CYS A 478 -1.12 -13.59 15.84
C CYS A 478 -0.73 -14.75 14.90
N VAL A 479 -1.78 -15.42 14.46
CA VAL A 479 -1.80 -16.41 13.41
C VAL A 479 -2.26 -15.77 12.10
N ALA A 480 -2.29 -16.53 11.00
CA ALA A 480 -2.66 -16.04 9.67
C ALA A 480 -4.16 -15.72 9.54
N ASP A 481 -4.73 -14.89 10.42
CA ASP A 481 -6.14 -14.51 10.47
C ASP A 481 -6.44 -13.16 9.81
N VAL A 482 -5.49 -12.23 9.75
CA VAL A 482 -5.57 -11.02 8.92
C VAL A 482 -4.27 -10.76 8.18
N ASN A 483 -3.14 -11.01 8.84
CA ASN A 483 -1.80 -10.83 8.32
C ASN A 483 -1.19 -12.20 8.00
N ILE A 484 -0.98 -12.49 6.72
CA ILE A 484 -0.42 -13.77 6.26
C ILE A 484 1.04 -13.53 5.87
N PRO A 485 2.02 -14.28 6.40
CA PRO A 485 1.92 -15.59 7.08
C PRO A 485 1.65 -15.55 8.59
N VAL A 486 1.43 -16.73 9.20
CA VAL A 486 1.55 -16.91 10.67
C VAL A 486 2.89 -16.38 11.14
N GLY A 487 2.99 -15.87 12.37
CA GLY A 487 4.34 -15.69 12.86
C GLY A 487 4.65 -14.90 14.10
N GLU A 488 3.73 -14.51 14.98
CA GLU A 488 4.15 -13.80 16.20
C GLU A 488 3.18 -13.94 17.38
N VAL A 489 3.68 -13.57 18.56
CA VAL A 489 2.86 -13.21 19.71
C VAL A 489 3.28 -11.81 20.15
N PHE A 490 2.32 -10.91 20.36
CA PHE A 490 2.63 -9.49 20.60
C PHE A 490 1.80 -8.91 21.75
N THR A 491 2.28 -7.83 22.37
CA THR A 491 1.61 -7.08 23.43
C THR A 491 1.88 -5.59 23.26
N SER A 492 0.93 -4.73 23.66
CA SER A 492 1.28 -3.36 24.04
C SER A 492 1.91 -3.40 25.44
N PRO A 493 3.14 -2.90 25.65
CA PRO A 493 3.78 -3.00 26.95
C PRO A 493 3.37 -1.86 27.88
N VAL A 494 3.54 -2.08 29.19
CA VAL A 494 3.52 -0.99 30.18
C VAL A 494 4.79 -0.16 30.00
N LEU A 495 4.66 1.16 29.83
CA LEU A 495 5.80 2.04 29.63
C LEU A 495 6.62 2.18 30.92
N THR A 496 5.96 2.46 32.04
CA THR A 496 6.63 2.67 33.34
C THR A 496 7.46 1.45 33.74
N GLY A 497 8.76 1.66 33.93
CA GLY A 497 9.73 0.61 34.26
C GLY A 497 10.21 -0.25 33.09
N THR A 498 9.71 -0.03 31.87
CA THR A 498 10.29 -0.58 30.63
C THR A 498 11.55 0.23 30.29
N GLU A 499 12.70 -0.42 30.17
CA GLU A 499 13.98 0.26 30.05
C GLU A 499 15.03 -0.63 29.40
N GLY A 500 16.05 -0.01 28.80
CA GLY A 500 17.19 -0.73 28.24
C GLY A 500 17.70 -0.16 26.93
N VAL A 501 18.51 -0.96 26.24
CA VAL A 501 19.04 -0.63 24.91
C VAL A 501 18.57 -1.69 23.94
N LEU A 502 17.93 -1.26 22.86
CA LEU A 502 17.71 -2.07 21.66
C LEU A 502 18.86 -1.81 20.69
N HIS A 503 19.48 -2.87 20.17
CA HIS A 503 20.54 -2.77 19.17
C HIS A 503 20.28 -3.78 18.05
N VAL A 504 20.42 -3.34 16.80
CA VAL A 504 20.40 -4.22 15.63
C VAL A 504 21.61 -3.91 14.75
N SER A 505 22.38 -4.94 14.39
CA SER A 505 23.62 -4.75 13.64
C SER A 505 23.32 -4.21 12.22
N ARG A 506 22.20 -4.64 11.64
CA ARG A 506 21.71 -4.24 10.34
C ARG A 506 20.22 -4.51 10.25
N VAL A 507 19.44 -3.51 9.83
CA VAL A 507 17.99 -3.65 9.59
C VAL A 507 17.57 -2.79 8.40
N TYR A 508 16.48 -3.18 7.74
CA TYR A 508 15.85 -2.43 6.66
C TYR A 508 14.45 -2.01 7.10
N LEU A 509 14.19 -0.71 7.13
CA LEU A 509 12.91 -0.13 7.56
C LEU A 509 12.46 0.84 6.48
N ASN A 510 11.24 0.72 5.95
CA ASN A 510 10.72 1.61 4.91
C ASN A 510 11.71 1.81 3.74
N GLU A 511 12.23 0.69 3.20
CA GLU A 511 13.23 0.66 2.11
C GLU A 511 14.63 1.24 2.46
N MET A 512 14.82 1.73 3.69
CA MET A 512 16.07 2.33 4.17
C MET A 512 16.90 1.36 4.99
N GLU A 513 18.19 1.26 4.68
CA GLU A 513 19.16 0.49 5.47
C GLU A 513 19.61 1.26 6.70
N TYR A 514 19.70 0.59 7.85
CA TYR A 514 20.31 1.09 9.08
C TYR A 514 21.43 0.16 9.53
N LYS A 515 22.60 0.72 9.87
CA LYS A 515 23.79 -0.02 10.32
C LYS A 515 24.06 0.29 11.78
N ASN A 516 24.26 -0.74 12.60
CA ASN A 516 24.49 -0.65 14.05
C ASN A 516 23.52 0.32 14.74
N MET A 517 22.22 0.18 14.46
CA MET A 517 21.21 1.06 15.03
C MET A 517 21.03 0.74 16.52
N THR A 518 20.99 1.79 17.34
CA THR A 518 20.69 1.71 18.77
C THR A 518 19.57 2.65 19.15
N LEU A 519 18.63 2.17 19.98
CA LEU A 519 17.62 2.98 20.66
C LEU A 519 17.69 2.70 22.17
N THR A 520 17.74 3.75 22.99
CA THR A 520 17.77 3.64 24.45
C THR A 520 16.43 4.07 25.03
N PHE A 521 15.90 3.27 25.94
CA PHE A 521 14.58 3.47 26.54
C PHE A 521 14.67 3.72 28.03
N GLN A 522 13.87 4.67 28.51
CA GLN A 522 13.60 4.89 29.93
C GLN A 522 12.09 5.11 30.11
N ASP A 523 11.48 4.34 31.01
CA ASP A 523 10.02 4.33 31.20
C ASP A 523 9.27 4.21 29.87
N GLY A 524 9.72 3.30 29.01
CA GLY A 524 9.14 2.98 27.72
C GLY A 524 9.34 4.04 26.65
N MET A 525 9.99 5.18 26.95
CA MET A 525 10.21 6.26 26.01
C MET A 525 11.66 6.27 25.49
N ILE A 526 11.84 6.56 24.20
CA ILE A 526 13.17 6.74 23.62
C ILE A 526 13.84 7.97 24.23
N THR A 527 15.01 7.78 24.84
CA THR A 527 15.82 8.88 25.42
C THR A 527 17.10 9.14 24.64
N ASP A 528 17.60 8.17 23.89
CA ASP A 528 18.77 8.32 23.03
C ASP A 528 18.72 7.36 21.84
N TYR A 529 19.39 7.72 20.76
CA TYR A 529 19.46 6.92 19.53
C TYR A 529 20.68 7.27 18.67
N ASP A 530 21.18 6.28 17.94
CA ASP A 530 22.27 6.48 16.98
C ASP A 530 22.34 5.33 15.95
N CYS A 531 23.05 5.55 14.84
CA CYS A 531 23.41 4.53 13.86
C CYS A 531 24.81 4.82 13.27
N SER A 532 25.28 3.98 12.35
CA SER A 532 26.60 4.10 11.70
C SER A 532 26.51 4.17 10.18
N ASN A 533 25.45 4.78 9.66
CA ASN A 533 25.23 4.93 8.21
C ASN A 533 26.15 5.98 7.57
N PHE A 534 26.55 7.00 8.32
CA PHE A 534 27.36 8.14 7.91
C PHE A 534 28.53 8.37 8.86
N ASP A 535 29.57 9.07 8.38
CA ASP A 535 30.77 9.36 9.17
C ASP A 535 30.52 10.33 10.35
N LYS A 536 29.48 11.18 10.24
CA LYS A 536 29.14 12.16 11.27
C LYS A 536 27.93 11.70 12.09
N GLU A 537 28.10 11.67 13.41
CA GLU A 537 27.05 11.34 14.38
C GLU A 537 25.77 12.19 14.17
N GLU A 538 25.92 13.50 13.94
CA GLU A 538 24.76 14.38 13.69
C GLU A 538 23.91 13.92 12.49
N GLN A 539 24.54 13.38 11.43
CA GLN A 539 23.83 12.87 10.26
C GLN A 539 23.13 11.55 10.57
N ASN A 540 23.76 10.67 11.36
CA ASN A 540 23.16 9.41 11.82
C ASN A 540 21.92 9.65 12.68
N ARG A 541 22.04 10.55 13.66
CA ARG A 541 20.92 10.94 14.52
C ARG A 541 19.79 11.59 13.72
N LYS A 542 20.12 12.49 12.79
CA LYS A 542 19.10 13.09 11.92
C LYS A 542 18.38 12.02 11.09
N TYR A 543 19.12 11.05 10.55
CA TYR A 543 18.57 9.97 9.75
C TYR A 543 17.57 9.10 10.53
N ILE A 544 17.86 8.77 11.79
CA ILE A 544 16.90 8.09 12.68
C ILE A 544 15.71 9.01 13.00
N LYS A 545 15.96 10.28 13.34
CA LYS A 545 14.90 11.22 13.71
C LYS A 545 13.86 11.38 12.59
N ASP A 546 14.34 11.58 11.36
CA ASP A 546 13.48 11.84 10.22
C ASP A 546 12.63 10.61 9.86
N ASN A 547 13.22 9.42 9.93
CA ASN A 547 12.68 8.24 9.27
C ASN A 547 12.10 7.18 10.23
N VAL A 548 12.69 7.01 11.42
CA VAL A 548 12.22 6.05 12.44
C VAL A 548 11.32 6.77 13.45
N LEU A 549 11.72 7.96 13.90
CA LEU A 549 10.92 8.75 14.84
C LEU A 549 9.88 9.63 14.14
N CYS A 550 9.81 9.61 12.81
CA CYS A 550 8.84 10.39 12.03
C CYS A 550 8.84 11.89 12.41
N HIS A 551 10.04 12.45 12.59
CA HIS A 551 10.31 13.82 13.05
C HIS A 551 9.92 14.16 14.50
N HIS A 552 9.40 13.20 15.27
CA HIS A 552 9.15 13.38 16.70
C HIS A 552 10.47 13.41 17.50
N ASP A 553 10.45 14.07 18.66
CA ASP A 553 11.64 14.13 19.53
C ASP A 553 11.86 12.81 20.30
N THR A 554 10.79 12.08 20.56
CA THR A 554 10.76 10.79 21.24
C THR A 554 9.51 10.02 20.82
N LEU A 555 9.54 8.70 20.94
CA LEU A 555 8.39 7.82 20.77
C LEU A 555 8.34 6.81 21.92
N PRO A 556 7.15 6.34 22.31
CA PRO A 556 7.00 5.22 23.22
C PRO A 556 7.30 3.89 22.52
N LEU A 557 7.58 2.86 23.31
CA LEU A 557 7.52 1.47 22.87
C LEU A 557 6.04 1.06 22.77
N GLY A 558 5.52 1.05 21.55
CA GLY A 558 4.12 0.73 21.26
C GLY A 558 3.83 -0.77 21.29
N GLU A 559 4.81 -1.60 20.92
CA GLU A 559 4.68 -3.05 20.86
C GLU A 559 5.98 -3.74 21.29
N PHE A 560 5.82 -4.88 21.96
CA PHE A 560 6.83 -5.91 22.02
C PHE A 560 6.25 -7.24 21.53
N ALA A 561 7.03 -7.95 20.71
CA ALA A 561 6.59 -9.20 20.13
C ALA A 561 7.72 -10.22 20.00
N ILE A 562 7.32 -11.49 19.91
CA ILE A 562 8.21 -12.62 19.62
C ILE A 562 7.76 -13.22 18.29
N GLY A 563 8.49 -12.89 17.22
CA GLY A 563 8.39 -13.60 15.96
C GLY A 563 8.67 -15.09 16.16
N THR A 564 7.93 -15.94 15.45
CA THR A 564 7.96 -17.41 15.50
C THR A 564 8.15 -18.02 14.11
N ASN A 565 8.24 -17.21 13.04
CA ASN A 565 8.41 -17.72 11.69
C ASN A 565 9.89 -17.93 11.34
N THR A 566 10.50 -18.91 12.00
CA THR A 566 11.88 -19.36 11.72
C THR A 566 12.05 -19.89 10.29
N THR A 567 10.98 -20.37 9.68
CA THR A 567 10.91 -20.74 8.26
C THR A 567 11.21 -19.54 7.36
N ALA A 568 10.54 -18.41 7.58
CA ALA A 568 10.78 -17.17 6.84
C ALA A 568 12.19 -16.63 7.09
N PHE A 569 12.67 -16.66 8.33
CA PHE A 569 14.03 -16.25 8.68
C PHE A 569 15.10 -17.03 7.87
N VAL A 570 15.00 -18.36 7.86
CA VAL A 570 15.95 -19.25 7.16
C VAL A 570 15.87 -19.03 5.65
N ALA A 571 14.67 -18.89 5.10
CA ALA A 571 14.46 -18.60 3.69
C ALA A 571 15.12 -17.28 3.28
N ALA A 572 14.91 -16.22 4.08
CA ALA A 572 15.48 -14.90 3.84
C ALA A 572 17.01 -14.95 3.78
N ARG A 573 17.63 -15.62 4.76
CA ARG A 573 19.09 -15.84 4.85
C ARG A 573 19.63 -16.69 3.70
N LYS A 574 18.91 -17.76 3.32
CA LYS A 574 19.32 -18.69 2.25
C LYS A 574 19.39 -18.00 0.89
N TYR A 575 18.44 -17.11 0.60
CA TYR A 575 18.36 -16.41 -0.68
C TYR A 575 18.97 -15.00 -0.65
N GLY A 576 19.32 -14.47 0.53
CA GLY A 576 19.89 -13.13 0.68
C GLY A 576 18.90 -12.03 0.31
N ILE A 577 17.65 -12.16 0.81
CA ILE A 577 16.53 -11.28 0.48
C ILE A 577 15.96 -10.54 1.70
N GLU A 578 16.70 -10.48 2.80
CA GLU A 578 16.25 -9.84 4.05
C GLU A 578 15.91 -8.36 3.85
N ASP A 579 16.59 -7.69 2.93
CA ASP A 579 16.38 -6.28 2.55
C ASP A 579 15.16 -6.05 1.65
N ARG A 580 14.55 -7.12 1.16
CA ARG A 580 13.43 -7.11 0.20
C ARG A 580 12.15 -7.68 0.77
N LEU A 581 12.19 -8.25 1.97
CA LEU A 581 10.98 -8.74 2.62
C LEU A 581 10.08 -7.56 2.99
N PRO A 582 8.77 -7.67 2.75
CA PRO A 582 7.82 -6.70 3.26
C PRO A 582 7.80 -6.81 4.79
N ILE A 583 7.49 -5.70 5.48
CA ILE A 583 7.40 -5.66 6.95
C ILE A 583 6.48 -6.78 7.47
N LEU A 584 5.37 -7.02 6.77
CA LEU A 584 4.42 -8.14 6.98
C LEU A 584 5.08 -9.51 7.21
N ILE A 585 6.19 -9.80 6.54
CA ILE A 585 6.96 -11.05 6.71
C ILE A 585 8.16 -10.82 7.63
N ALA A 586 8.86 -9.69 7.49
CA ALA A 586 10.11 -9.41 8.20
C ALA A 586 9.92 -9.37 9.73
N GLU A 587 8.83 -8.77 10.23
CA GLU A 587 8.53 -8.68 11.67
C GLU A 587 8.46 -10.06 12.33
N LYS A 588 7.99 -11.07 11.58
CA LYS A 588 7.79 -12.45 12.06
C LYS A 588 9.07 -13.28 12.16
N THR A 589 10.22 -12.71 11.77
CA THR A 589 11.52 -13.41 11.66
C THR A 589 12.41 -13.31 12.91
N GLY A 590 11.89 -12.81 14.03
CA GLY A 590 12.58 -12.75 15.31
C GLY A 590 11.80 -11.90 16.32
N PRO A 591 12.27 -11.72 17.56
CA PRO A 591 11.66 -10.75 18.47
C PRO A 591 11.78 -9.34 17.91
N HIS A 592 10.70 -8.57 17.96
CA HIS A 592 10.66 -7.21 17.45
C HIS A 592 10.02 -6.23 18.43
N PHE A 593 10.30 -4.96 18.17
CA PHE A 593 9.90 -3.83 19.00
C PHE A 593 9.35 -2.75 18.07
N ALA A 594 8.10 -2.34 18.28
CA ALA A 594 7.55 -1.22 17.54
C ALA A 594 7.70 0.08 18.34
N VAL A 595 8.27 1.10 17.70
CA VAL A 595 8.30 2.46 18.26
C VAL A 595 7.18 3.30 17.63
N GLY A 596 6.43 4.01 18.48
CA GLY A 596 5.23 4.76 18.08
C GLY A 596 3.96 4.26 18.77
N ASP A 597 2.84 4.32 18.06
CA ASP A 597 1.53 3.95 18.58
C ASP A 597 1.40 2.43 18.81
N THR A 598 0.43 2.02 19.63
CA THR A 598 0.11 0.60 19.81
C THR A 598 -0.54 0.01 18.56
N CYS A 599 -0.47 -1.31 18.36
CA CYS A 599 -1.12 -2.02 17.24
C CYS A 599 -2.65 -1.83 17.23
N TYR A 600 -3.21 -1.47 18.38
CA TYR A 600 -4.63 -1.21 18.58
C TYR A 600 -5.01 0.25 18.42
N SER A 601 -4.13 1.11 17.88
CA SER A 601 -4.43 2.53 17.66
C SER A 601 -5.80 2.73 17.00
N HIS A 602 -6.67 3.50 17.66
CA HIS A 602 -8.07 3.75 17.29
C HIS A 602 -9.05 2.55 17.40
N ALA A 603 -8.59 1.39 17.87
CA ALA A 603 -9.37 0.18 18.07
C ALA A 603 -9.35 -0.31 19.54
N GLU A 604 -8.75 0.43 20.46
CA GLU A 604 -8.50 -0.01 21.85
C GLU A 604 -9.79 -0.26 22.64
N GLU A 605 -10.90 0.38 22.27
CA GLU A 605 -12.19 0.18 22.94
C GLU A 605 -12.92 -1.10 22.49
N VAL A 606 -12.45 -1.76 21.42
CA VAL A 606 -13.02 -3.02 20.92
C VAL A 606 -12.35 -4.18 21.64
N ALA A 607 -13.13 -4.97 22.38
CA ALA A 607 -12.64 -6.19 23.01
C ALA A 607 -12.24 -7.22 21.95
N VAL A 608 -10.98 -7.65 22.00
CA VAL A 608 -10.41 -8.71 21.16
C VAL A 608 -10.06 -9.92 22.02
N TYR A 609 -10.18 -11.10 21.43
CA TYR A 609 -10.04 -12.36 22.15
C TYR A 609 -9.11 -13.30 21.39
N ASN A 610 -8.23 -13.97 22.12
CA ASN A 610 -7.43 -15.04 21.56
C ASN A 610 -8.30 -16.28 21.25
N PRO A 611 -7.78 -17.22 20.44
CA PRO A 611 -8.48 -18.48 20.15
C PRO A 611 -8.83 -19.32 21.38
N ASP A 612 -8.14 -19.12 22.52
CA ASP A 612 -8.45 -19.75 23.80
C ASP A 612 -9.61 -19.09 24.57
N GLY A 613 -10.14 -17.97 24.06
CA GLY A 613 -11.24 -17.21 24.62
C GLY A 613 -10.86 -16.19 25.69
N LYS A 614 -9.55 -15.98 25.98
CA LYS A 614 -9.10 -14.91 26.88
C LYS A 614 -9.15 -13.56 26.17
N GLU A 615 -9.60 -12.54 26.89
CA GLU A 615 -9.57 -11.16 26.43
C GLU A 615 -8.15 -10.61 26.48
N ILE A 616 -7.70 -9.99 25.40
CA ILE A 616 -6.41 -9.29 25.37
C ILE A 616 -6.61 -7.93 26.03
N ILE A 617 -6.00 -7.75 27.19
CA ILE A 617 -6.17 -6.51 27.98
C ILE A 617 -5.13 -5.45 27.64
N ALA A 618 -3.99 -5.85 27.08
CA ALA A 618 -2.85 -5.00 26.77
C ALA A 618 -3.04 -4.31 25.41
N ARG A 619 -4.06 -3.44 25.32
CA ARG A 619 -4.41 -2.68 24.10
C ARG A 619 -3.94 -1.24 24.11
N ASP A 620 -3.75 -0.69 25.31
CA ASP A 620 -3.27 0.67 25.51
C ASP A 620 -2.10 0.71 26.49
N ASN A 621 -1.39 1.84 26.48
CA ASN A 621 -0.30 2.13 27.39
C ASN A 621 -0.48 3.53 27.98
N GLU A 622 0.44 3.97 28.84
CA GLU A 622 0.34 5.26 29.54
C GLU A 622 0.32 6.47 28.60
N HIS A 623 0.73 6.30 27.34
CA HIS A 623 0.63 7.33 26.33
C HIS A 623 -0.72 7.29 25.61
N SER A 624 -1.10 6.15 25.03
CA SER A 624 -2.32 6.03 24.22
C SER A 624 -3.59 6.15 25.07
N ILE A 625 -3.55 5.83 26.38
CA ILE A 625 -4.70 5.97 27.28
C ILE A 625 -5.15 7.42 27.47
N LYS A 626 -4.28 8.40 27.24
CA LYS A 626 -4.60 9.85 27.33
C LYS A 626 -5.68 10.26 26.34
N ARG A 627 -5.95 9.46 25.29
CA ARG A 627 -7.09 9.64 24.39
C ARG A 627 -8.42 9.75 25.14
N LYS A 628 -8.58 9.03 26.27
CA LYS A 628 -9.78 9.05 27.10
C LYS A 628 -9.99 10.39 27.80
N GLU A 629 -8.94 11.17 27.95
CA GLU A 629 -8.94 12.53 28.49
C GLU A 629 -9.10 13.59 27.38
N GLY A 630 -9.20 13.17 26.12
CA GLY A 630 -9.29 14.04 24.95
C GLY A 630 -7.96 14.67 24.55
N ASP A 631 -6.82 14.09 24.94
CA ASP A 631 -5.49 14.58 24.53
C ASP A 631 -5.27 14.34 23.03
N PRO A 632 -5.15 15.40 22.21
CA PRO A 632 -4.90 15.25 20.78
C PRO A 632 -3.51 14.66 20.48
N MET A 633 -2.61 14.61 21.46
CA MET A 633 -1.27 14.03 21.33
C MET A 633 -1.21 12.57 21.77
N ALA A 634 -2.34 11.91 22.06
CA ALA A 634 -2.34 10.50 22.46
C ALA A 634 -1.77 9.56 21.38
N TYR A 635 -1.79 9.98 20.12
CA TYR A 635 -1.33 9.25 18.95
C TYR A 635 -0.26 10.00 18.17
N PHE A 636 0.82 9.31 17.81
CA PHE A 636 1.92 9.82 16.99
C PHE A 636 1.68 9.62 15.49
N ASN A 637 0.76 8.72 15.12
CA ASN A 637 0.45 8.29 13.76
C ASN A 637 1.65 7.63 13.06
N CYS A 638 2.46 6.90 13.83
CA CYS A 638 3.55 6.09 13.32
C CYS A 638 3.67 4.81 14.15
N HIS A 639 4.18 3.76 13.52
CA HIS A 639 4.46 2.47 14.13
C HIS A 639 5.56 1.82 13.29
N THR A 640 6.75 1.64 13.87
CA THR A 640 7.92 1.11 13.14
C THR A 640 8.49 -0.11 13.85
N ASP A 641 8.34 -1.27 13.23
CA ASP A 641 8.83 -2.56 13.73
C ASP A 641 10.32 -2.76 13.50
N ILE A 642 11.04 -3.06 14.59
CA ILE A 642 12.49 -3.29 14.55
C ILE A 642 12.77 -4.71 15.08
N THR A 643 13.10 -5.61 14.16
CA THR A 643 13.32 -7.03 14.46
C THR A 643 14.79 -7.33 14.80
N ILE A 644 15.01 -8.09 15.86
CA ILE A 644 16.31 -8.69 16.21
C ILE A 644 16.41 -10.05 15.52
N PRO A 645 17.40 -10.25 14.63
CA PRO A 645 17.62 -11.56 13.99
C PRO A 645 17.91 -12.67 15.02
N TYR A 646 17.41 -13.89 14.79
CA TYR A 646 17.65 -15.02 15.71
C TYR A 646 19.15 -15.32 15.91
N ASP A 647 19.98 -15.11 14.89
CA ASP A 647 21.44 -15.33 14.96
C ASP A 647 22.21 -14.26 15.77
N GLU A 648 21.51 -13.19 16.18
CA GLU A 648 22.00 -12.15 17.08
C GLU A 648 21.33 -12.15 18.45
N LEU A 649 20.35 -13.03 18.67
CA LEU A 649 19.52 -13.07 19.88
C LEU A 649 20.11 -14.04 20.91
N GLY A 650 20.49 -13.51 22.07
CA GLY A 650 21.07 -14.29 23.17
C GLY A 650 20.02 -14.92 24.08
N GLU A 651 19.01 -14.15 24.49
CA GLU A 651 18.02 -14.60 25.47
C GLU A 651 16.69 -13.86 25.28
N VAL A 652 15.57 -14.59 25.40
CA VAL A 652 14.25 -14.05 25.74
C VAL A 652 13.71 -14.87 26.91
N SER A 653 13.52 -14.22 28.07
CA SER A 653 13.08 -14.87 29.30
C SER A 653 11.99 -14.05 29.97
N VAL A 654 10.95 -14.72 30.47
CA VAL A 654 9.95 -14.06 31.32
C VAL A 654 10.36 -14.16 32.79
N VAL A 655 10.23 -13.07 33.53
CA VAL A 655 10.42 -13.05 34.98
C VAL A 655 9.07 -12.92 35.67
N THR A 656 8.73 -13.92 36.48
CA THR A 656 7.45 -14.02 37.17
C THR A 656 7.38 -13.14 38.42
N TYR A 657 6.19 -13.00 39.00
CA TYR A 657 6.00 -12.29 40.28
C TYR A 657 6.70 -12.96 41.47
N ASP A 658 7.03 -14.24 41.38
CA ASP A 658 7.86 -14.96 42.36
C ASP A 658 9.36 -14.98 41.99
N GLU A 659 9.78 -14.10 41.07
CA GLU A 659 11.17 -13.88 40.64
C GLU A 659 11.82 -15.14 40.01
N ARG A 660 11.00 -16.06 39.47
CA ARG A 660 11.50 -17.14 38.63
C ARG A 660 11.75 -16.60 37.23
N VAL A 661 12.90 -16.96 36.67
CA VAL A 661 13.26 -16.67 35.29
C VAL A 661 12.97 -17.92 34.45
N ILE A 662 12.06 -17.80 33.48
CA ILE A 662 11.68 -18.90 32.60
C ILE A 662 12.16 -18.54 31.19
N PRO A 663 13.15 -19.26 30.64
CA PRO A 663 13.64 -19.00 29.30
C PRO A 663 12.65 -19.49 28.25
N ILE A 664 12.44 -18.64 27.24
CA ILE A 664 11.61 -18.93 26.06
C ILE A 664 12.52 -19.18 24.86
N ILE A 665 13.53 -18.32 24.69
CA ILE A 665 14.57 -18.44 23.67
C ILE A 665 15.95 -18.34 24.33
N GLU A 666 16.85 -19.25 23.98
CA GLU A 666 18.28 -19.19 24.33
C GLU A 666 19.12 -19.35 23.05
N GLU A 667 20.10 -18.47 22.85
CA GLU A 667 21.01 -18.47 21.69
C GLU A 667 20.28 -18.63 20.34
N GLY A 668 19.17 -17.89 20.18
CA GLY A 668 18.36 -17.88 18.97
C GLY A 668 17.41 -19.07 18.79
N ARG A 669 17.32 -20.00 19.76
CA ARG A 669 16.48 -21.21 19.69
C ARG A 669 15.41 -21.24 20.75
N PHE A 670 14.21 -21.70 20.39
CA PHE A 670 13.11 -21.90 21.33
C PHE A 670 13.42 -23.06 22.27
N VAL A 671 13.43 -22.82 23.58
CA VAL A 671 13.75 -23.85 24.60
C VAL A 671 12.54 -24.28 25.44
N LEU A 672 11.40 -23.61 25.23
CA LEU A 672 10.16 -23.91 25.93
C LEU A 672 9.58 -25.26 25.45
N PRO A 673 9.20 -26.19 26.36
CA PRO A 673 8.58 -27.45 25.97
C PRO A 673 7.30 -27.23 25.16
N GLY A 674 7.15 -27.93 24.04
CA GLY A 674 6.03 -27.76 23.11
C GLY A 674 6.30 -26.78 21.96
N CYS A 675 7.46 -26.12 21.93
CA CYS A 675 7.88 -25.21 20.87
C CYS A 675 9.03 -25.78 20.00
N GLU A 676 9.32 -27.08 20.11
CA GLU A 676 10.48 -27.70 19.45
C GLU A 676 10.40 -27.60 17.92
N GLU A 677 9.20 -27.67 17.34
CA GLU A 677 9.01 -27.60 15.88
C GLU A 677 9.41 -26.24 15.30
N LEU A 678 9.38 -25.15 16.10
CA LEU A 678 9.89 -23.85 15.68
C LEU A 678 11.40 -23.90 15.38
N ASN A 679 12.15 -24.85 15.94
CA ASN A 679 13.58 -24.96 15.71
C ASN A 679 13.97 -25.79 14.49
N ILE A 680 13.04 -26.57 13.92
CA ILE A 680 13.34 -27.46 12.78
C ILE A 680 13.95 -26.69 11.60
N PRO A 681 13.42 -25.52 11.17
CA PRO A 681 14.03 -24.74 10.09
C PRO A 681 15.45 -24.27 10.43
N LEU A 682 15.73 -24.01 11.71
CA LEU A 682 17.02 -23.50 12.19
C LEU A 682 18.09 -24.61 12.26
N GLU A 683 17.74 -25.89 12.12
CA GLU A 683 18.71 -27.00 12.11
C GLU A 683 19.62 -26.97 10.87
N ASP A 684 19.09 -26.47 9.74
CA ASP A 684 19.82 -26.31 8.49
C ASP A 684 20.82 -25.14 8.53
N MET A 685 20.72 -24.28 9.55
CA MET A 685 21.61 -23.16 9.78
C MET A 685 22.63 -23.49 10.88
N LYS A 686 23.90 -23.18 10.61
CA LYS A 686 24.88 -23.00 11.69
C LYS A 686 24.64 -21.64 12.31
N ILE A 687 23.60 -21.57 13.15
CA ILE A 687 23.31 -20.37 13.94
C ILE A 687 24.43 -20.16 14.89
#